data_AF-C5MF39-F1
#
_entry.id   AF-C5MF39-F1
#
_cell.length_a   1.000
_cell.length_b   1.000
_cell.length_c   1.000
_cell.angle_alpha   90.00
_cell.angle_beta   90.00
_cell.angle_gamma   90.00
#
_symmetry.space_group_name_H-M   'P 1'
#
loop_
_entity.id
_entity.type
_entity.pdbx_description
1 polymer ?
#
loop_
_entity_poly.entity_id
_entity_poly.type
_entity_poly.pdbx_seq_one_letter_code
_entity_poly.pdbx_strand_id
1 'polypeptide(L)'
;MAKRFGLSENDKFTMLSGIAHDPIQRDMFTPLFLGAQLLVPTADDIGTPGKLADWMSNYGATVTHLTPAMGQLLSAQATTPIPSLHHAFFVGDILTKRDCLRLQSLAENVFIVNMYGTTETQRSVSYFEIKSRKEDPTYLKNLKDVMPAGTGMQNVQLLVVNRNDRSQTCGVGEVGEIYVRAAGLAEGYRGLPDMNAAKFITNWYVDPEEWIKQDKVNAKSSETWREHGWLGPRDRMYRSGDLGRYLPDGNVECCGRADDQVKIRGFRIELGEIDTHLSQHPLVRENVTLVRRDKNEEPTLISYIVPKDSPELKNFKSEIDDSAEEVNDPIVEGLVAYRELIKDIRAYLKKKLASYAIPTIIVPLVKLPLNPNGKVDKPKLPFPDTAQLAAVSKLSVGGKDSQDIEEENLTKIEEQIRDLWFDVLPNRPATISKQDSFFDLGGHSILGTRMIFELRKKLNVEVPLGVIFKNPTVEQFAKEVEKVIKGQDFQLADEGKTVKEQENEGANKERELNYAEDAVELSKTALLSSYPSLKEIPESSVNVFVTGATGFLGSFIIRDLLTARKGLDTKVYAHVRASSKEAGLQRLRQTGTTYGIWDPSWENKIEIVLGDLSQKQFGLDDSKWADLTNNIDVIIHNGAFVHWVYPYSQLRDANVIGTINVLNMAGEGKPKFFSFVSSTSSLDTDYFVNLSDELLSQGKSGILESDDLQGSSKGLGNGYGQSKWSAEYIIRRAGERGLRGCITRPGYVTGFSRTGASNTDDFLLRMLKGSAELGAYPDITNNVNMVPVDHVARVVTATALNPPNDDELSVAHVTGHPRIQFNDYLGCLNTYGYDIKPEDYPVWTTSLEKFVVEESKESALFPLLHFVLDNLPQDTKAPELDDTNAAKSLAKDAKYTGEDVSKGKGVDLEQTGIYISYLIKIGFLPKPTGANAKKQLPEVEVSQESLDLINQGAGARGSAAK
;
A
#
# COMPACT_ATOMS: atom_id res chain seq x y z
N MET A 1 28.44 -20.17 -0.85
CA MET A 1 27.41 -20.49 0.15
C MET A 1 27.59 -21.90 0.70
N ALA A 2 27.17 -22.97 0.01
CA ALA A 2 27.29 -24.36 0.50
C ALA A 2 28.69 -24.75 1.01
N LYS A 3 29.73 -24.67 0.16
CA LYS A 3 31.08 -25.11 0.53
C LYS A 3 31.71 -24.33 1.70
N ARG A 4 31.45 -23.02 1.80
CA ARG A 4 32.12 -22.13 2.77
C ARG A 4 31.40 -22.07 4.12
N PHE A 5 30.06 -22.06 4.10
CA PHE A 5 29.21 -21.89 5.28
C PHE A 5 28.43 -23.17 5.64
N GLY A 6 28.67 -24.27 4.92
CA GLY A 6 28.01 -25.54 5.20
C GLY A 6 26.51 -25.57 4.91
N LEU A 7 25.99 -24.64 4.09
CA LEU A 7 24.56 -24.61 3.78
C LEU A 7 24.16 -25.76 2.86
N SER A 8 22.97 -26.33 3.07
CA SER A 8 22.49 -27.55 2.41
C SER A 8 20.97 -27.51 2.15
N GLU A 9 20.45 -28.56 1.53
CA GLU A 9 19.02 -28.81 1.35
C GLU A 9 18.22 -28.90 2.67
N ASN A 10 18.89 -29.14 3.80
CA ASN A 10 18.23 -29.27 5.10
C ASN A 10 17.94 -27.92 5.77
N ASP A 11 18.35 -26.81 5.15
CA ASP A 11 18.20 -25.47 5.70
C ASP A 11 16.82 -24.87 5.45
N LYS A 12 16.44 -23.92 6.31
CA LYS A 12 15.23 -23.12 6.22
C LYS A 12 15.58 -21.65 6.22
N PHE A 13 15.45 -21.01 5.07
CA PHE A 13 15.83 -19.63 4.82
C PHE A 13 14.65 -18.68 5.04
N THR A 14 14.85 -17.54 5.68
CA THR A 14 13.84 -16.48 5.74
C THR A 14 13.88 -15.57 4.51
N MET A 15 12.73 -15.16 3.98
CA MET A 15 12.62 -14.10 2.96
C MET A 15 12.23 -12.76 3.60
N LEU A 16 13.22 -11.90 3.86
CA LEU A 16 13.01 -10.64 4.60
C LEU A 16 13.27 -9.39 3.76
N SER A 17 13.92 -9.54 2.61
CA SER A 17 14.27 -8.42 1.75
C SER A 17 13.08 -7.96 0.88
N GLY A 18 12.98 -6.65 0.62
CA GLY A 18 11.99 -6.11 -0.32
C GLY A 18 12.33 -6.43 -1.79
N ILE A 19 11.31 -6.55 -2.64
CA ILE A 19 11.46 -6.94 -4.06
C ILE A 19 12.32 -5.96 -4.90
N ALA A 20 12.39 -4.70 -4.49
CA ALA A 20 13.17 -3.67 -5.16
C ALA A 20 14.68 -3.70 -4.80
N HIS A 21 15.10 -4.52 -3.83
CA HIS A 21 16.47 -4.56 -3.34
C HIS A 21 17.18 -5.85 -3.79
N ASP A 22 18.43 -5.75 -4.23
CA ASP A 22 19.21 -6.87 -4.75
C ASP A 22 19.41 -8.06 -3.78
N PRO A 23 19.40 -7.92 -2.43
CA PRO A 23 19.46 -9.05 -1.51
C PRO A 23 18.29 -10.04 -1.64
N ILE A 24 17.12 -9.63 -2.16
CA ILE A 24 15.97 -10.54 -2.36
C ILE A 24 16.32 -11.73 -3.27
N GLN A 25 17.23 -11.52 -4.22
CA GLN A 25 17.69 -12.60 -5.08
C GLN A 25 18.44 -13.67 -4.29
N ARG A 26 19.16 -13.30 -3.22
CA ARG A 26 19.86 -14.26 -2.36
C ARG A 26 18.88 -14.98 -1.44
N ASP A 27 17.89 -14.27 -0.90
CA ASP A 27 16.81 -14.83 -0.09
C ASP A 27 16.06 -15.92 -0.88
N MET A 28 15.75 -15.67 -2.15
CA MET A 28 14.99 -16.60 -2.98
C MET A 28 15.87 -17.67 -3.64
N PHE A 29 16.91 -17.28 -4.38
CA PHE A 29 17.61 -18.23 -5.25
C PHE A 29 18.60 -19.11 -4.51
N THR A 30 19.18 -18.68 -3.40
CA THR A 30 20.09 -19.54 -2.61
C THR A 30 19.37 -20.81 -2.12
N PRO A 31 18.23 -20.74 -1.43
CA PRO A 31 17.52 -21.95 -1.03
C PRO A 31 17.05 -22.78 -2.22
N LEU A 32 16.54 -22.15 -3.28
CA LEU A 32 16.11 -22.86 -4.49
C LEU A 32 17.25 -23.66 -5.15
N PHE A 33 18.46 -23.11 -5.23
CA PHE A 33 19.63 -23.82 -5.76
C PHE A 33 20.13 -24.95 -4.85
N LEU A 34 19.91 -24.84 -3.54
CA LEU A 34 20.31 -25.86 -2.56
C LEU A 34 19.26 -26.96 -2.40
N GLY A 35 18.02 -26.75 -2.85
CA GLY A 35 16.89 -27.63 -2.49
C GLY A 35 16.37 -27.40 -1.07
N ALA A 36 16.68 -26.24 -0.48
CA ALA A 36 16.32 -25.85 0.87
C ALA A 36 14.93 -25.18 0.93
N GLN A 37 14.35 -25.08 2.13
CA GLN A 37 13.04 -24.46 2.32
C GLN A 37 13.15 -22.92 2.39
N LEU A 38 12.20 -22.23 1.76
CA LEU A 38 12.02 -20.77 1.90
C LEU A 38 10.81 -20.48 2.80
N LEU A 39 11.05 -19.79 3.91
CA LEU A 39 10.05 -19.32 4.86
C LEU A 39 9.74 -17.85 4.55
N VAL A 40 8.46 -17.55 4.29
CA VAL A 40 8.00 -16.21 3.92
C VAL A 40 7.13 -15.67 5.06
N PRO A 41 7.62 -14.73 5.87
CA PRO A 41 6.84 -14.12 6.94
C PRO A 41 5.81 -13.13 6.38
N THR A 42 4.75 -12.89 7.15
CA THR A 42 3.81 -11.81 6.86
C THR A 42 4.45 -10.46 7.19
N ALA A 43 3.87 -9.36 6.68
CA ALA A 43 4.32 -8.02 7.04
C ALA A 43 4.23 -7.76 8.56
N ASP A 44 3.26 -8.39 9.23
CA ASP A 44 3.07 -8.26 10.69
C ASP A 44 4.13 -9.04 11.48
N ASP A 45 4.52 -10.23 11.02
CA ASP A 45 5.63 -10.99 11.63
C ASP A 45 6.94 -10.19 11.61
N ILE A 46 7.16 -9.35 10.59
CA ILE A 46 8.34 -8.49 10.47
C ILE A 46 8.20 -7.20 11.30
N GLY A 47 7.03 -6.55 11.23
CA GLY A 47 6.82 -5.19 11.74
C GLY A 47 6.54 -5.11 13.25
N THR A 48 6.09 -6.19 13.87
CA THR A 48 5.75 -6.24 15.30
C THR A 48 6.96 -6.65 16.15
N PRO A 49 7.40 -5.83 17.13
CA PRO A 49 8.53 -6.18 18.00
C PRO A 49 8.36 -7.55 18.68
N GLY A 50 9.42 -8.35 18.70
CA GLY A 50 9.43 -9.71 19.26
C GLY A 50 8.83 -10.79 18.34
N LYS A 51 7.80 -10.46 17.57
CA LYS A 51 7.04 -11.42 16.76
C LYS A 51 7.89 -12.12 15.70
N LEU A 52 8.87 -11.43 15.11
CA LEU A 52 9.78 -12.05 14.14
C LEU A 52 10.61 -13.17 14.77
N ALA A 53 11.03 -13.00 16.03
CA ALA A 53 11.76 -14.04 16.75
C ALA A 53 10.86 -15.23 17.11
N ASP A 54 9.62 -14.96 17.51
CA ASP A 54 8.61 -16.00 17.76
C ASP A 54 8.33 -16.81 16.49
N TRP A 55 8.08 -16.13 15.38
CA TRP A 55 7.86 -16.74 14.07
C TRP A 55 9.08 -17.58 13.65
N MET A 56 10.29 -17.03 13.74
CA MET A 56 11.51 -17.77 13.38
C MET A 56 11.71 -19.01 14.27
N SER A 57 11.39 -18.93 15.56
CA SER A 57 11.45 -20.06 16.48
C SER A 57 10.41 -21.12 16.14
N ASN A 58 9.15 -20.71 15.92
CA ASN A 58 8.03 -21.58 15.60
C ASN A 58 8.24 -22.38 14.30
N TYR A 59 8.74 -21.72 13.25
CA TYR A 59 8.98 -22.37 11.95
C TYR A 59 10.38 -23.01 11.84
N GLY A 60 11.22 -22.80 12.86
CA GLY A 60 12.55 -23.37 12.98
C GLY A 60 13.53 -22.84 11.94
N ALA A 61 13.53 -21.53 11.68
CA ALA A 61 14.44 -20.89 10.74
C ALA A 61 15.91 -21.23 11.08
N THR A 62 16.69 -21.62 10.06
CA THR A 62 18.10 -22.02 10.23
C THR A 62 19.06 -20.99 9.65
N VAL A 63 18.62 -20.29 8.59
CA VAL A 63 19.40 -19.25 7.91
C VAL A 63 18.58 -17.98 7.70
N THR A 64 19.18 -16.81 7.95
CA THR A 64 18.56 -15.52 7.67
C THR A 64 19.53 -14.55 6.99
N HIS A 65 18.98 -13.66 6.16
CA HIS A 65 19.71 -12.53 5.59
C HIS A 65 19.09 -11.23 6.12
N LEU A 66 19.94 -10.33 6.59
CA LEU A 66 19.53 -9.14 7.30
C LEU A 66 20.34 -7.93 6.84
N THR A 67 19.73 -6.76 6.89
CA THR A 67 20.50 -5.52 7.09
C THR A 67 20.75 -5.35 8.59
N PRO A 68 21.75 -4.57 9.03
CA PRO A 68 21.91 -4.25 10.45
C PRO A 68 20.62 -3.73 11.10
N ALA A 69 19.87 -2.86 10.39
CA ALA A 69 18.56 -2.38 10.84
C ALA A 69 17.51 -3.50 10.98
N MET A 70 17.44 -4.44 10.04
CA MET A 70 16.52 -5.57 10.14
C MET A 70 16.90 -6.51 11.29
N GLY A 71 18.21 -6.73 11.53
CA GLY A 71 18.66 -7.47 12.71
C GLY A 71 18.30 -6.76 14.01
N GLN A 72 18.23 -5.42 13.99
CA GLN A 72 17.73 -4.67 15.13
C GLN A 72 16.22 -4.84 15.34
N LEU A 73 15.42 -4.90 14.28
CA LEU A 73 13.99 -5.22 14.37
C LEU A 73 13.76 -6.62 14.91
N LEU A 74 14.46 -7.62 14.37
CA LEU A 74 14.40 -9.03 14.81
C LEU A 74 14.59 -9.15 16.33
N SER A 75 15.52 -8.36 16.86
CA SER A 75 15.89 -8.43 18.27
C SER A 75 15.21 -7.38 19.15
N ALA A 76 14.34 -6.53 18.61
CA ALA A 76 13.60 -5.53 19.36
C ALA A 76 12.51 -6.20 20.20
N GLN A 77 12.59 -6.04 21.53
CA GLN A 77 11.66 -6.64 22.52
C GLN A 77 11.51 -8.17 22.43
N ALA A 78 12.35 -8.84 21.64
CA ALA A 78 12.38 -10.27 21.51
C ALA A 78 12.92 -10.91 22.79
N THR A 79 12.16 -11.88 23.32
CA THR A 79 12.56 -12.73 24.45
C THR A 79 12.69 -14.19 24.03
N THR A 80 12.11 -14.56 22.89
CA THR A 80 12.07 -15.94 22.41
C THR A 80 13.40 -16.37 21.80
N PRO A 81 13.99 -17.47 22.29
CA PRO A 81 15.20 -18.04 21.71
C PRO A 81 14.95 -18.66 20.33
N ILE A 82 15.95 -18.57 19.45
CA ILE A 82 15.95 -19.17 18.12
C ILE A 82 17.14 -20.14 18.01
N PRO A 83 17.12 -21.28 18.73
CA PRO A 83 18.26 -22.19 18.79
C PRO A 83 18.55 -22.87 17.43
N SER A 84 17.56 -22.96 16.54
CA SER A 84 17.72 -23.51 15.19
C SER A 84 18.58 -22.63 14.28
N LEU A 85 18.68 -21.33 14.57
CA LEU A 85 19.40 -20.39 13.73
C LEU A 85 20.91 -20.60 13.88
N HIS A 86 21.54 -21.12 12.82
CA HIS A 86 22.99 -21.36 12.79
C HIS A 86 23.73 -20.38 11.88
N HIS A 87 23.08 -19.69 10.93
CA HIS A 87 23.72 -18.59 10.18
C HIS A 87 22.84 -17.36 10.03
N ALA A 88 23.43 -16.18 10.26
CA ALA A 88 22.84 -14.89 9.95
C ALA A 88 23.80 -14.05 9.10
N PHE A 89 23.38 -13.70 7.90
CA PHE A 89 24.17 -12.97 6.92
C PHE A 89 23.76 -11.49 6.91
N PHE A 90 24.66 -10.61 7.35
CA PHE A 90 24.43 -9.18 7.37
C PHE A 90 25.04 -8.51 6.14
N VAL A 91 24.29 -7.63 5.49
CA VAL A 91 24.78 -6.84 4.36
C VAL A 91 24.10 -5.48 4.31
N GLY A 92 24.76 -4.52 3.69
CA GLY A 92 24.14 -3.26 3.31
C GLY A 92 24.59 -2.07 4.13
N ASP A 93 25.05 -2.25 5.37
CA ASP A 93 25.55 -1.15 6.22
C ASP A 93 26.64 -1.66 7.20
N ILE A 94 27.16 -0.76 8.02
CA ILE A 94 28.11 -1.07 9.10
C ILE A 94 27.44 -2.03 10.10
N LEU A 95 28.05 -3.20 10.28
CA LEU A 95 27.64 -4.13 11.32
C LEU A 95 28.46 -3.89 12.59
N THR A 96 27.76 -3.67 13.71
CA THR A 96 28.40 -3.41 14.99
C THR A 96 28.46 -4.65 15.88
N LYS A 97 29.42 -4.66 16.81
CA LYS A 97 29.52 -5.66 17.88
C LYS A 97 28.25 -5.72 18.72
N ARG A 98 27.61 -4.57 18.97
CA ARG A 98 26.35 -4.47 19.73
C ARG A 98 25.23 -5.24 19.06
N ASP A 99 25.05 -5.07 17.75
CA ASP A 99 24.02 -5.79 16.98
C ASP A 99 24.27 -7.29 17.00
N CYS A 100 25.54 -7.70 16.83
CA CYS A 100 25.96 -9.09 16.89
C CYS A 100 25.67 -9.74 18.26
N LEU A 101 26.01 -9.04 19.35
CA LEU A 101 25.77 -9.51 20.72
C LEU A 101 24.27 -9.70 20.98
N ARG A 102 23.44 -8.77 20.51
CA ARG A 102 21.99 -8.84 20.70
C ARG A 102 21.34 -9.99 19.94
N LEU A 103 21.84 -10.31 18.75
CA LEU A 103 21.40 -11.51 18.03
C LEU A 103 21.87 -12.80 18.74
N GLN A 104 23.13 -12.86 19.18
CA GLN A 104 23.67 -14.01 19.89
C GLN A 104 23.03 -14.27 21.27
N SER A 105 22.35 -13.29 21.86
CA SER A 105 21.54 -13.54 23.06
C SER A 105 20.24 -14.31 22.77
N LEU A 106 19.72 -14.23 21.55
CA LEU A 106 18.52 -14.95 21.11
C LEU A 106 18.87 -16.28 20.44
N ALA A 107 19.96 -16.32 19.68
CA ALA A 107 20.42 -17.49 18.93
C ALA A 107 21.86 -17.85 19.32
N GLU A 108 22.05 -18.72 20.31
CA GLU A 108 23.39 -19.09 20.80
C GLU A 108 24.26 -19.84 19.76
N ASN A 109 23.61 -20.52 18.81
CA ASN A 109 24.25 -21.34 17.79
C ASN A 109 24.62 -20.55 16.51
N VAL A 110 24.28 -19.26 16.44
CA VAL A 110 24.39 -18.49 15.19
C VAL A 110 25.82 -18.04 14.91
N PHE A 111 26.34 -18.43 13.74
CA PHE A 111 27.48 -17.78 13.10
C PHE A 111 26.99 -16.52 12.39
N ILE A 112 27.58 -15.38 12.72
CA ILE A 112 27.21 -14.10 12.11
C ILE A 112 28.21 -13.80 11.01
N VAL A 113 27.73 -13.63 9.78
CA VAL A 113 28.57 -13.36 8.62
C VAL A 113 28.33 -11.94 8.17
N ASN A 114 29.28 -11.04 8.44
CA ASN A 114 29.27 -9.71 7.87
C ASN A 114 29.67 -9.79 6.39
N MET A 115 28.87 -9.25 5.49
CA MET A 115 29.12 -9.27 4.07
C MET A 115 29.20 -7.86 3.50
N TYR A 116 30.05 -7.70 2.49
CA TYR A 116 30.19 -6.42 1.77
C TYR A 116 29.98 -6.62 0.27
N GLY A 117 29.38 -5.61 -0.35
CA GLY A 117 29.14 -5.53 -1.78
C GLY A 117 28.22 -4.37 -2.14
N THR A 118 28.14 -4.10 -3.44
CA THR A 118 27.24 -3.11 -4.05
C THR A 118 26.39 -3.77 -5.14
N THR A 119 25.33 -3.09 -5.57
CA THR A 119 24.43 -3.56 -6.63
C THR A 119 25.15 -3.88 -7.94
N GLU A 120 26.23 -3.15 -8.23
CA GLU A 120 27.08 -3.31 -9.42
C GLU A 120 28.00 -4.55 -9.34
N THR A 121 28.12 -5.12 -8.15
CA THR A 121 28.82 -6.37 -7.90
C THR A 121 27.83 -7.53 -7.81
N GLN A 122 28.30 -8.74 -7.52
CA GLN A 122 27.41 -9.90 -7.33
C GLN A 122 26.69 -9.85 -5.96
N ARG A 123 25.98 -8.74 -5.67
CA ARG A 123 25.26 -8.42 -4.43
C ARG A 123 26.17 -8.28 -3.19
N SER A 124 26.76 -9.39 -2.77
CA SER A 124 27.74 -9.47 -1.69
C SER A 124 28.93 -10.31 -2.13
N VAL A 125 30.10 -9.70 -2.13
CA VAL A 125 31.32 -10.24 -2.74
C VAL A 125 32.40 -10.60 -1.74
N SER A 126 32.27 -10.19 -0.48
CA SER A 126 33.19 -10.57 0.59
C SER A 126 32.44 -10.98 1.84
N TYR A 127 33.17 -11.58 2.79
CA TYR A 127 32.63 -12.00 4.07
C TYR A 127 33.67 -11.91 5.19
N PHE A 128 33.18 -11.64 6.39
CA PHE A 128 33.88 -11.81 7.66
C PHE A 128 32.96 -12.63 8.58
N GLU A 129 33.43 -13.78 9.04
CA GLU A 129 32.64 -14.73 9.82
C GLU A 129 32.97 -14.61 11.31
N ILE A 130 31.93 -14.50 12.11
CA ILE A 130 31.97 -14.37 13.56
C ILE A 130 31.46 -15.70 14.13
N LYS A 131 32.28 -16.33 14.97
CA LYS A 131 31.93 -17.58 15.62
C LYS A 131 30.69 -17.45 16.49
N SER A 132 29.91 -18.52 16.54
CA SER A 132 28.76 -18.59 17.45
C SER A 132 29.19 -18.50 18.90
N ARG A 133 28.29 -18.00 19.75
CA ARG A 133 28.54 -17.89 21.19
C ARG A 133 28.78 -19.25 21.83
N LYS A 134 28.16 -20.30 21.29
CA LYS A 134 28.36 -21.68 21.74
C LYS A 134 29.73 -22.24 21.38
N GLU A 135 30.28 -21.89 20.21
CA GLU A 135 31.61 -22.35 19.81
C GLU A 135 32.71 -21.61 20.58
N ASP A 136 32.61 -20.27 20.68
CA ASP A 136 33.57 -19.45 21.41
C ASP A 136 32.86 -18.24 22.06
N PRO A 137 32.56 -18.31 23.37
CA PRO A 137 31.91 -17.23 24.12
C PRO A 137 32.72 -15.93 24.22
N THR A 138 34.01 -15.97 23.87
CA THR A 138 34.96 -14.84 23.99
C THR A 138 35.33 -14.20 22.65
N TYR A 139 35.10 -14.89 21.52
CA TYR A 139 35.49 -14.43 20.19
C TYR A 139 35.03 -13.01 19.88
N LEU A 140 33.72 -12.75 19.98
CA LEU A 140 33.12 -11.46 19.65
C LEU A 140 33.57 -10.33 20.62
N LYS A 141 33.90 -10.67 21.87
CA LYS A 141 34.40 -9.70 22.86
C LYS A 141 35.79 -9.17 22.49
N ASN A 142 36.60 -9.98 21.84
CA ASN A 142 37.97 -9.65 21.44
C ASN A 142 38.06 -8.90 20.10
N LEU A 143 36.94 -8.75 19.39
CA LEU A 143 36.88 -7.96 18.15
C LEU A 143 36.74 -6.46 18.44
N LYS A 144 37.00 -5.63 17.42
CA LYS A 144 36.65 -4.20 17.44
C LYS A 144 35.13 -4.00 17.41
N ASP A 145 34.67 -2.77 17.59
CA ASP A 145 33.22 -2.48 17.61
C ASP A 145 32.56 -2.52 16.22
N VAL A 146 33.34 -2.37 15.16
CA VAL A 146 32.88 -2.47 13.76
C VAL A 146 33.46 -3.72 13.11
N MET A 147 32.59 -4.51 12.49
CA MET A 147 33.00 -5.74 11.82
C MET A 147 33.64 -5.43 10.45
N PRO A 148 34.80 -6.03 10.12
CA PRO A 148 35.44 -5.83 8.81
C PRO A 148 34.54 -6.29 7.65
N ALA A 149 34.77 -5.73 6.46
CA ALA A 149 34.22 -6.26 5.21
C ALA A 149 34.77 -7.65 4.88
N GLY A 150 35.94 -7.98 5.46
CA GLY A 150 36.53 -9.30 5.47
C GLY A 150 37.32 -9.60 4.20
N THR A 151 37.22 -10.83 3.72
CA THR A 151 37.94 -11.30 2.53
C THR A 151 36.97 -11.66 1.40
N GLY A 152 37.46 -11.62 0.17
CA GLY A 152 36.67 -11.93 -1.01
C GLY A 152 36.09 -13.36 -0.96
N MET A 153 34.89 -13.52 -1.51
CA MET A 153 34.33 -14.82 -1.87
C MET A 153 35.21 -15.52 -2.92
N GLN A 154 34.87 -16.77 -3.24
CA GLN A 154 35.57 -17.51 -4.29
C GLN A 154 35.65 -16.68 -5.59
N ASN A 155 36.87 -16.49 -6.09
CA ASN A 155 37.18 -15.70 -7.29
C ASN A 155 36.83 -14.20 -7.19
N VAL A 156 36.80 -13.64 -5.98
CA VAL A 156 36.67 -12.20 -5.74
C VAL A 156 37.93 -11.70 -5.03
N GLN A 157 38.43 -10.56 -5.45
CA GLN A 157 39.46 -9.82 -4.72
C GLN A 157 38.92 -8.44 -4.32
N LEU A 158 39.09 -8.11 -3.04
CA LEU A 158 38.97 -6.74 -2.55
C LEU A 158 40.36 -6.10 -2.61
N LEU A 159 40.48 -5.07 -3.44
CA LEU A 159 41.73 -4.37 -3.69
C LEU A 159 41.65 -2.97 -3.09
N VAL A 160 42.47 -2.66 -2.08
CA VAL A 160 42.57 -1.30 -1.55
C VAL A 160 43.56 -0.52 -2.42
N VAL A 161 43.06 0.36 -3.28
CA VAL A 161 43.84 1.12 -4.28
C VAL A 161 44.19 2.50 -3.73
N ASN A 162 45.43 2.93 -3.96
CA ASN A 162 45.90 4.24 -3.53
C ASN A 162 45.17 5.36 -4.30
N ARG A 163 44.70 6.38 -3.57
CA ARG A 163 43.88 7.46 -4.13
C ARG A 163 44.69 8.48 -4.92
N ASN A 164 45.97 8.65 -4.59
CA ASN A 164 46.88 9.58 -5.24
C ASN A 164 47.52 8.95 -6.47
N ASP A 165 47.87 7.66 -6.39
CA ASP A 165 48.36 6.86 -7.51
C ASP A 165 47.50 5.61 -7.68
N ARG A 166 46.56 5.68 -8.62
CA ARG A 166 45.61 4.59 -8.87
C ARG A 166 46.24 3.37 -9.54
N SER A 167 47.52 3.42 -9.93
CA SER A 167 48.22 2.24 -10.46
C SER A 167 48.71 1.29 -9.37
N GLN A 168 48.60 1.69 -8.09
CA GLN A 168 49.15 0.95 -6.95
C GLN A 168 48.08 0.59 -5.91
N THR A 169 48.27 -0.55 -5.25
CA THR A 169 47.52 -0.92 -4.03
C THR A 169 48.21 -0.40 -2.78
N CYS A 170 47.41 -0.05 -1.78
CA CYS A 170 47.85 0.33 -0.44
C CYS A 170 48.48 -0.84 0.32
N GLY A 171 49.40 -0.53 1.23
CA GLY A 171 49.94 -1.45 2.22
C GLY A 171 48.97 -1.72 3.39
N VAL A 172 49.37 -2.58 4.32
CA VAL A 172 48.61 -2.86 5.56
C VAL A 172 48.46 -1.58 6.37
N GLY A 173 47.22 -1.25 6.77
CA GLY A 173 46.88 -0.08 7.56
C GLY A 173 46.71 1.23 6.77
N GLU A 174 47.20 1.30 5.53
CA GLU A 174 47.03 2.47 4.65
C GLU A 174 45.60 2.55 4.11
N VAL A 175 45.03 3.77 4.12
CA VAL A 175 43.66 4.01 3.65
C VAL A 175 43.66 4.31 2.16
N GLY A 176 42.97 3.48 1.40
CA GLY A 176 42.71 3.66 -0.03
C GLY A 176 41.24 3.49 -0.37
N GLU A 177 40.94 3.45 -1.67
CA GLU A 177 39.59 3.17 -2.19
C GLU A 177 39.46 1.66 -2.50
N ILE A 178 38.35 1.04 -2.13
CA ILE A 178 38.09 -0.39 -2.37
C ILE A 178 37.66 -0.59 -3.82
N TYR A 179 38.40 -1.42 -4.54
CA TYR A 179 38.09 -1.89 -5.88
C TYR A 179 37.72 -3.36 -5.78
N VAL A 180 36.67 -3.77 -6.48
CA VAL A 180 36.21 -5.16 -6.50
C VAL A 180 36.57 -5.77 -7.83
N ARG A 181 37.51 -6.72 -7.84
CA ARG A 181 37.78 -7.57 -9.00
C ARG A 181 37.01 -8.87 -8.85
N ALA A 182 36.08 -9.13 -9.76
CA ALA A 182 35.25 -10.33 -9.73
C ALA A 182 34.77 -10.70 -11.14
N ALA A 183 34.51 -11.99 -11.37
CA ALA A 183 33.91 -12.44 -12.63
C ALA A 183 32.44 -12.03 -12.79
N GLY A 184 31.71 -11.89 -11.67
CA GLY A 184 30.28 -11.58 -11.62
C GLY A 184 29.93 -10.09 -11.51
N LEU A 185 30.77 -9.18 -12.03
CA LEU A 185 30.43 -7.75 -12.10
C LEU A 185 29.30 -7.50 -13.08
N ALA A 186 28.44 -6.51 -12.80
CA ALA A 186 27.38 -6.09 -13.70
C ALA A 186 27.94 -5.69 -15.08
N GLU A 187 27.10 -5.78 -16.11
CA GLU A 187 27.48 -5.33 -17.46
C GLU A 187 27.83 -3.85 -17.46
N GLY A 188 26.99 -3.06 -16.79
CA GLY A 188 27.14 -1.63 -16.59
C GLY A 188 25.79 -0.99 -16.24
N TYR A 189 25.79 0.31 -16.01
CA TYR A 189 24.61 1.15 -15.92
C TYR A 189 23.96 1.30 -17.30
N ARG A 190 22.63 1.12 -17.36
CA ARG A 190 21.84 1.21 -18.58
C ARG A 190 21.81 2.65 -19.10
N GLY A 191 22.29 2.87 -20.33
CA GLY A 191 22.23 4.17 -21.01
C GLY A 191 23.26 5.21 -20.52
N LEU A 192 24.27 4.82 -19.72
CA LEU A 192 25.24 5.73 -19.11
C LEU A 192 26.70 5.33 -19.41
N PRO A 193 27.18 5.55 -20.65
CA PRO A 193 28.51 5.07 -21.08
C PRO A 193 29.67 5.72 -20.31
N ASP A 194 29.58 7.00 -19.96
CA ASP A 194 30.63 7.71 -19.24
C ASP A 194 30.79 7.18 -17.81
N MET A 195 29.68 6.90 -17.13
CA MET A 195 29.71 6.26 -15.81
C MET A 195 30.27 4.85 -15.90
N ASN A 196 29.95 4.11 -16.95
CA ASN A 196 30.50 2.76 -17.16
C ASN A 196 32.02 2.78 -17.28
N ALA A 197 32.56 3.69 -18.11
CA ALA A 197 34.01 3.86 -18.26
C ALA A 197 34.69 4.29 -16.95
N ALA A 198 34.02 5.13 -16.15
CA ALA A 198 34.57 5.62 -14.89
C ALA A 198 34.54 4.60 -13.75
N LYS A 199 33.55 3.69 -13.74
CA LYS A 199 33.29 2.75 -12.62
C LYS A 199 33.72 1.32 -12.91
N PHE A 200 33.66 0.85 -14.14
CA PHE A 200 34.07 -0.51 -14.55
C PHE A 200 35.34 -0.44 -15.37
N ILE A 201 36.47 -0.49 -14.69
CA ILE A 201 37.78 -0.30 -15.31
C ILE A 201 38.45 -1.63 -15.65
N THR A 202 39.38 -1.60 -16.58
CA THR A 202 40.22 -2.76 -16.91
C THR A 202 41.15 -3.08 -15.75
N ASN A 203 41.33 -4.37 -15.44
CA ASN A 203 42.36 -4.81 -14.52
C ASN A 203 43.77 -4.49 -15.07
N TRP A 204 44.55 -3.67 -14.37
CA TRP A 204 45.92 -3.30 -14.78
C TRP A 204 47.00 -4.30 -14.35
N TYR A 205 46.67 -5.34 -13.57
CA TYR A 205 47.65 -6.36 -13.18
C TYR A 205 48.01 -7.33 -14.30
N VAL A 206 47.13 -7.49 -15.29
CA VAL A 206 47.29 -8.46 -16.39
C VAL A 206 46.82 -7.81 -17.68
N ASP A 207 47.62 -7.94 -18.75
CA ASP A 207 47.22 -7.53 -20.10
C ASP A 207 45.99 -8.35 -20.55
N PRO A 208 44.87 -7.73 -20.93
CA PRO A 208 43.68 -8.42 -21.42
C PRO A 208 43.94 -9.42 -22.55
N GLU A 209 44.96 -9.18 -23.40
CA GLU A 209 45.34 -10.09 -24.48
C GLU A 209 45.76 -11.48 -23.98
N GLU A 210 46.30 -11.57 -22.77
CA GLU A 210 46.67 -12.85 -22.16
C GLU A 210 45.42 -13.71 -21.90
N TRP A 211 44.35 -13.11 -21.38
CA TRP A 211 43.08 -13.80 -21.18
C TRP A 211 42.42 -14.21 -22.50
N ILE A 212 42.50 -13.37 -23.53
CA ILE A 212 41.97 -13.67 -24.86
C ILE A 212 42.70 -14.86 -25.49
N LYS A 213 44.03 -14.94 -25.36
CA LYS A 213 44.81 -16.08 -25.85
C LYS A 213 44.45 -17.36 -25.10
N GLN A 214 44.36 -17.30 -23.77
CA GLN A 214 44.01 -18.46 -22.95
C GLN A 214 42.58 -18.95 -23.21
N ASP A 215 41.61 -18.04 -23.39
CA ASP A 215 40.24 -18.39 -23.74
C ASP A 215 40.16 -19.11 -25.09
N LYS A 216 40.91 -18.66 -26.10
CA LYS A 216 40.99 -19.33 -27.41
C LYS A 216 41.58 -20.74 -27.32
N VAL A 217 42.60 -20.95 -26.48
CA VAL A 217 43.20 -22.28 -26.26
C VAL A 217 42.23 -23.23 -25.55
N ASN A 218 41.42 -22.69 -24.63
CA ASN A 218 40.48 -23.48 -23.82
C ASN A 218 39.09 -23.66 -24.46
N ALA A 219 38.82 -22.97 -25.58
CA ALA A 219 37.53 -23.01 -26.26
C ALA A 219 37.21 -24.43 -26.72
N LYS A 220 36.01 -24.91 -26.36
CA LYS A 220 35.53 -26.23 -26.77
C LYS A 220 34.45 -26.08 -27.83
N SER A 221 34.48 -26.94 -28.84
CA SER A 221 33.44 -26.97 -29.90
C SER A 221 32.03 -27.24 -29.36
N SER A 222 31.89 -27.73 -28.13
CA SER A 222 30.61 -27.96 -27.46
C SER A 222 29.99 -26.69 -26.83
N GLU A 223 30.69 -25.56 -26.82
CA GLU A 223 30.27 -24.33 -26.13
C GLU A 223 29.41 -23.43 -27.04
N THR A 224 28.21 -23.91 -27.42
CA THR A 224 27.27 -23.19 -28.30
C THR A 224 26.82 -21.83 -27.75
N TRP A 225 26.90 -21.63 -26.43
CA TRP A 225 26.61 -20.36 -25.76
C TRP A 225 27.57 -19.23 -26.19
N ARG A 226 28.75 -19.54 -26.73
CA ARG A 226 29.70 -18.54 -27.25
C ARG A 226 29.18 -17.81 -28.48
N GLU A 227 28.23 -18.39 -29.21
CA GLU A 227 27.68 -17.83 -30.45
C GLU A 227 26.66 -16.71 -30.19
N HIS A 228 26.07 -16.66 -28.99
CA HIS A 228 24.94 -15.78 -28.67
C HIS A 228 25.21 -14.93 -27.43
N GLY A 229 25.72 -13.71 -27.62
CA GLY A 229 25.86 -12.71 -26.55
C GLY A 229 27.09 -12.83 -25.66
N TRP A 230 28.06 -13.69 -26.00
CA TRP A 230 29.37 -13.75 -25.33
C TRP A 230 30.26 -12.56 -25.76
N LEU A 231 30.81 -11.83 -24.80
CA LEU A 231 31.63 -10.62 -25.04
C LEU A 231 33.15 -10.87 -24.92
N GLY A 232 33.58 -12.12 -24.89
CA GLY A 232 34.97 -12.48 -24.60
C GLY A 232 35.31 -12.45 -23.10
N PRO A 233 36.53 -12.88 -22.73
CA PRO A 233 37.01 -12.78 -21.35
C PRO A 233 37.17 -11.31 -20.96
N ARG A 234 36.58 -10.92 -19.83
CA ARG A 234 36.58 -9.54 -19.34
C ARG A 234 37.05 -9.46 -17.90
N ASP A 235 38.34 -9.23 -17.73
CA ASP A 235 38.95 -9.00 -16.42
C ASP A 235 38.81 -7.53 -16.01
N ARG A 236 37.74 -7.24 -15.28
CA ARG A 236 37.35 -5.87 -14.88
C ARG A 236 37.44 -5.71 -13.37
N MET A 237 37.67 -4.48 -12.95
CA MET A 237 37.57 -4.04 -11.56
C MET A 237 36.47 -2.98 -11.45
N TYR A 238 35.62 -3.12 -10.44
CA TYR A 238 34.60 -2.14 -10.11
C TYR A 238 35.12 -1.20 -9.03
N ARG A 239 35.08 0.10 -9.32
CA ARG A 239 35.48 1.17 -8.41
C ARG A 239 34.31 1.51 -7.48
N SER A 240 34.33 1.00 -6.25
CA SER A 240 33.17 1.07 -5.34
C SER A 240 32.85 2.48 -4.84
N GLY A 241 33.87 3.34 -4.69
CA GLY A 241 33.76 4.59 -3.96
C GLY A 241 33.92 4.44 -2.45
N ASP A 242 33.99 3.22 -1.89
CA ASP A 242 34.18 2.99 -0.47
C ASP A 242 35.68 3.11 -0.09
N LEU A 243 35.98 3.68 1.07
CA LEU A 243 37.33 3.70 1.63
C LEU A 243 37.57 2.47 2.48
N GLY A 244 38.76 1.91 2.39
CA GLY A 244 39.15 0.79 3.24
C GLY A 244 40.64 0.72 3.46
N ARG A 245 41.03 -0.23 4.31
CA ARG A 245 42.42 -0.59 4.57
C ARG A 245 42.55 -2.08 4.81
N TYR A 246 43.70 -2.64 4.47
CA TYR A 246 44.02 -4.01 4.86
C TYR A 246 44.37 -4.07 6.34
N LEU A 247 43.86 -5.09 7.01
CA LEU A 247 44.28 -5.51 8.34
C LEU A 247 45.48 -6.47 8.24
N PRO A 248 46.25 -6.67 9.32
CA PRO A 248 47.41 -7.57 9.31
C PRO A 248 47.09 -9.04 8.94
N ASP A 249 45.85 -9.46 9.11
CA ASP A 249 45.36 -10.80 8.76
C ASP A 249 44.86 -10.91 7.30
N GLY A 250 44.97 -9.83 6.52
CA GLY A 250 44.53 -9.75 5.13
C GLY A 250 43.06 -9.41 4.94
N ASN A 251 42.27 -9.26 6.01
CA ASN A 251 40.90 -8.77 5.90
C ASN A 251 40.87 -7.29 5.51
N VAL A 252 39.84 -6.86 4.80
CA VAL A 252 39.60 -5.45 4.50
C VAL A 252 38.62 -4.87 5.53
N GLU A 253 39.02 -3.77 6.15
CA GLU A 253 38.16 -2.96 7.01
C GLU A 253 37.60 -1.81 6.16
N CYS A 254 36.27 -1.60 6.17
CA CYS A 254 35.66 -0.44 5.53
C CYS A 254 35.75 0.76 6.49
N CYS A 255 36.39 1.84 6.06
CA CYS A 255 36.68 3.02 6.87
C CYS A 255 35.76 4.20 6.56
N GLY A 256 34.92 4.11 5.53
CA GLY A 256 34.02 5.19 5.10
C GLY A 256 33.87 5.22 3.59
N ARG A 257 33.63 6.40 3.01
CA ARG A 257 33.49 6.61 1.57
C ARG A 257 34.37 7.74 1.05
N ALA A 258 34.81 7.57 -0.20
CA ALA A 258 35.69 8.47 -0.93
C ALA A 258 34.90 9.51 -1.73
N ASP A 259 33.63 9.21 -2.03
CA ASP A 259 32.66 10.06 -2.69
C ASP A 259 31.55 10.51 -1.72
N ASP A 260 30.65 11.35 -2.21
CA ASP A 260 29.55 11.96 -1.44
C ASP A 260 28.33 11.04 -1.32
N GLN A 261 28.50 9.74 -1.49
CA GLN A 261 27.41 8.77 -1.33
C GLN A 261 27.37 8.31 0.14
N VAL A 262 26.16 8.09 0.68
CA VAL A 262 25.95 7.62 2.06
C VAL A 262 24.91 6.51 2.12
N LYS A 263 24.92 5.75 3.21
CA LYS A 263 23.88 4.77 3.53
C LYS A 263 23.24 5.14 4.86
N ILE A 264 21.93 5.33 4.86
CA ILE A 264 21.16 5.71 6.05
C ILE A 264 19.97 4.76 6.16
N ARG A 265 19.88 4.04 7.28
CA ARG A 265 18.78 3.09 7.55
C ARG A 265 18.58 2.06 6.42
N GLY A 266 19.66 1.64 5.76
CA GLY A 266 19.65 0.71 4.62
C GLY A 266 19.38 1.34 3.24
N PHE A 267 19.08 2.64 3.16
CA PHE A 267 18.89 3.35 1.89
C PHE A 267 20.21 3.93 1.37
N ARG A 268 20.45 3.73 0.07
CA ARG A 268 21.56 4.35 -0.67
C ARG A 268 21.15 5.77 -1.06
N ILE A 269 21.87 6.78 -0.57
CA ILE A 269 21.58 8.19 -0.82
C ILE A 269 22.82 8.84 -1.43
N GLU A 270 22.67 9.55 -2.55
CA GLU A 270 23.74 10.30 -3.20
C GLU A 270 23.64 11.77 -2.74
N LEU A 271 24.55 12.24 -1.86
CA LEU A 271 24.46 13.63 -1.35
C LEU A 271 24.60 14.66 -2.48
N GLY A 272 25.34 14.32 -3.54
CA GLY A 272 25.44 15.14 -4.74
C GLY A 272 24.11 15.34 -5.48
N GLU A 273 23.15 14.42 -5.37
CA GLU A 273 21.80 14.58 -5.92
C GLU A 273 21.03 15.65 -5.14
N ILE A 274 21.15 15.62 -3.81
CA ILE A 274 20.59 16.64 -2.91
C ILE A 274 21.22 18.01 -3.22
N ASP A 275 22.55 18.07 -3.32
CA ASP A 275 23.28 19.30 -3.63
C ASP A 275 22.94 19.85 -5.02
N THR A 276 22.73 18.97 -5.99
CA THR A 276 22.29 19.34 -7.35
C THR A 276 20.92 20.01 -7.29
N HIS A 277 19.95 19.45 -6.58
CA HIS A 277 18.64 20.08 -6.42
C HIS A 277 18.70 21.36 -5.60
N LEU A 278 19.46 21.40 -4.50
CA LEU A 278 19.68 22.61 -3.72
C LEU A 278 20.30 23.74 -4.57
N SER A 279 21.24 23.42 -5.46
CA SER A 279 21.88 24.41 -6.34
C SER A 279 20.93 25.02 -7.39
N GLN A 280 19.84 24.32 -7.69
CA GLN A 280 18.79 24.77 -8.61
C GLN A 280 17.70 25.59 -7.90
N HIS A 281 17.79 25.76 -6.58
CA HIS A 281 16.87 26.60 -5.84
C HIS A 281 17.17 28.09 -6.12
N PRO A 282 16.19 28.93 -6.48
CA PRO A 282 16.44 30.33 -6.90
C PRO A 282 17.19 31.18 -5.88
N LEU A 283 17.03 30.87 -4.60
CA LEU A 283 17.59 31.61 -3.45
C LEU A 283 18.83 30.96 -2.81
N VAL A 284 19.36 29.87 -3.37
CA VAL A 284 20.59 29.21 -2.86
C VAL A 284 21.75 29.56 -3.78
N ARG A 285 22.79 30.19 -3.25
CA ARG A 285 24.01 30.56 -4.00
C ARG A 285 25.03 29.42 -3.99
N GLU A 286 25.27 28.85 -2.82
CA GLU A 286 26.19 27.73 -2.60
C GLU A 286 25.51 26.75 -1.66
N ASN A 287 25.83 25.46 -1.80
CA ASN A 287 25.37 24.45 -0.86
C ASN A 287 26.37 23.30 -0.74
N VAL A 288 26.26 22.56 0.36
CA VAL A 288 26.94 21.29 0.56
C VAL A 288 26.15 20.45 1.56
N THR A 289 25.87 19.20 1.22
CA THR A 289 25.17 18.26 2.10
C THR A 289 26.16 17.27 2.68
N LEU A 290 25.99 16.96 3.97
CA LEU A 290 26.79 16.02 4.73
C LEU A 290 25.89 15.10 5.55
N VAL A 291 26.46 14.00 6.02
CA VAL A 291 25.89 13.21 7.11
C VAL A 291 26.67 13.51 8.38
N ARG A 292 25.94 13.86 9.44
CA ARG A 292 26.48 14.02 10.79
C ARG A 292 25.80 13.03 11.70
N ARG A 293 26.54 12.47 12.66
CA ARG A 293 25.97 11.62 13.69
C ARG A 293 25.47 12.47 14.84
N ASP A 294 24.28 12.18 15.34
CA ASP A 294 23.74 12.84 16.54
C ASP A 294 24.38 12.28 17.83
N LYS A 295 23.90 12.72 19.00
CA LYS A 295 24.39 12.27 20.32
C LYS A 295 24.18 10.78 20.61
N ASN A 296 23.31 10.11 19.84
CA ASN A 296 23.01 8.68 19.95
C ASN A 296 23.74 7.86 18.86
N GLU A 297 24.67 8.49 18.13
CA GLU A 297 25.38 7.97 16.96
C GLU A 297 24.50 7.69 15.73
N GLU A 298 23.27 8.18 15.66
CA GLU A 298 22.41 8.02 14.50
C GLU A 298 22.82 8.96 13.35
N PRO A 299 22.95 8.46 12.11
CA PRO A 299 23.27 9.28 10.95
C PRO A 299 22.09 10.19 10.55
N THR A 300 22.34 11.50 10.55
CA THR A 300 21.39 12.57 10.20
C THR A 300 21.90 13.34 8.98
N LEU A 301 21.03 13.59 7.99
CA LEU A 301 21.34 14.43 6.83
C LEU A 301 21.28 15.91 7.22
N ILE A 302 22.35 16.64 6.91
CA ILE A 302 22.45 18.08 7.13
C ILE A 302 22.95 18.78 5.86
N SER A 303 22.26 19.83 5.44
CA SER A 303 22.67 20.67 4.32
C SER A 303 23.10 22.04 4.81
N TYR A 304 24.24 22.53 4.32
CA TYR A 304 24.70 23.90 4.55
C TYR A 304 24.41 24.69 3.30
N ILE A 305 23.79 25.85 3.44
CA ILE A 305 23.46 26.71 2.31
C ILE A 305 24.04 28.11 2.52
N VAL A 306 24.36 28.79 1.43
CA VAL A 306 24.61 30.22 1.42
C VAL A 306 23.47 30.88 0.65
N PRO A 307 22.62 31.69 1.30
CA PRO A 307 21.56 32.40 0.61
C PRO A 307 22.10 33.32 -0.49
N LYS A 308 21.40 33.39 -1.62
CA LYS A 308 21.72 34.29 -2.73
C LYS A 308 21.17 35.68 -2.43
N ASP A 309 22.07 36.68 -2.39
CA ASP A 309 21.67 38.07 -2.23
C ASP A 309 20.83 38.53 -3.43
N SER A 310 19.53 38.66 -3.23
CA SER A 310 18.56 39.08 -4.23
C SER A 310 17.42 39.87 -3.59
N PRO A 311 16.66 40.68 -4.35
CA PRO A 311 15.49 41.38 -3.82
C PRO A 311 14.48 40.44 -3.17
N GLU A 312 14.33 39.23 -3.70
CA GLU A 312 13.42 38.22 -3.17
C GLU A 312 13.89 37.62 -1.85
N LEU A 313 15.21 37.56 -1.57
CA LEU A 313 15.73 37.06 -0.29
C LEU A 313 15.24 37.90 0.91
N LYS A 314 14.95 39.18 0.70
CA LYS A 314 14.41 40.07 1.74
C LYS A 314 13.07 39.58 2.31
N ASN A 315 12.28 38.86 1.52
CA ASN A 315 11.01 38.30 1.96
C ASN A 315 11.19 37.05 2.84
N PHE A 316 12.40 36.49 2.89
CA PHE A 316 12.72 35.26 3.64
C PHE A 316 13.74 35.48 4.75
N LYS A 317 14.10 36.75 5.03
CA LYS A 317 15.03 37.12 6.10
C LYS A 317 14.30 37.93 7.17
N SER A 318 14.11 37.33 8.35
CA SER A 318 13.48 37.99 9.50
C SER A 318 14.43 38.99 10.18
N GLU A 319 13.89 40.07 10.75
CA GLU A 319 14.64 40.98 11.63
C GLU A 319 14.88 40.31 12.99
N ILE A 320 16.14 40.26 13.43
CA ILE A 320 16.51 39.74 14.75
C ILE A 320 16.76 40.91 15.70
N ASP A 321 16.32 40.78 16.95
CA ASP A 321 16.64 41.74 18.01
C ASP A 321 18.07 41.50 18.53
N ASP A 322 19.00 42.40 18.17
CA ASP A 322 20.43 42.35 18.53
C ASP A 322 20.71 42.41 20.05
N SER A 323 19.67 42.57 20.89
CA SER A 323 19.82 42.73 22.35
C SER A 323 19.82 41.42 23.16
N ALA A 324 19.53 40.26 22.56
CA ALA A 324 19.50 38.96 23.26
C ALA A 324 20.89 38.28 23.32
N GLU A 325 21.35 37.88 24.51
CA GLU A 325 22.67 37.23 24.72
C GLU A 325 22.85 35.94 23.88
N GLU A 326 21.76 35.22 23.61
CA GLU A 326 21.72 33.97 22.83
C GLU A 326 21.89 34.19 21.30
N VAL A 327 21.85 35.44 20.81
CA VAL A 327 22.00 35.82 19.37
C VAL A 327 23.46 35.95 18.93
N ASN A 328 24.42 35.98 19.87
CA ASN A 328 25.85 36.09 19.56
C ASN A 328 26.45 34.85 18.87
N ASP A 329 25.66 33.80 18.65
CA ASP A 329 26.06 32.60 17.89
C ASP A 329 25.61 32.72 16.42
N PRO A 330 26.54 32.80 15.45
CA PRO A 330 26.22 32.94 14.03
C PRO A 330 25.34 31.82 13.45
N ILE A 331 25.35 30.63 14.05
CA ILE A 331 24.52 29.49 13.62
C ILE A 331 23.08 29.70 14.07
N VAL A 332 22.90 30.14 15.31
CA VAL A 332 21.58 30.46 15.88
C VAL A 332 20.97 31.63 15.13
N GLU A 333 21.74 32.70 14.91
CA GLU A 333 21.34 33.87 14.11
C GLU A 333 20.90 33.44 12.70
N GLY A 334 21.71 32.63 12.01
CA GLY A 334 21.39 32.15 10.66
C GLY A 334 20.12 31.29 10.61
N LEU A 335 19.94 30.36 11.56
CA LEU A 335 18.78 29.49 11.62
C LEU A 335 17.49 30.25 11.93
N VAL A 336 17.55 31.29 12.75
CA VAL A 336 16.40 32.16 13.06
C VAL A 336 16.10 33.11 11.89
N ALA A 337 17.11 33.81 11.37
CA ALA A 337 16.94 34.81 10.31
C ALA A 337 16.35 34.21 9.04
N TYR A 338 16.78 33.00 8.65
CA TYR A 338 16.40 32.38 7.37
C TYR A 338 15.44 31.20 7.55
N ARG A 339 14.63 31.19 8.61
CA ARG A 339 13.67 30.10 8.91
C ARG A 339 12.69 29.85 7.76
N GLU A 340 12.10 30.90 7.20
CA GLU A 340 11.16 30.78 6.08
C GLU A 340 11.86 30.28 4.80
N LEU A 341 13.12 30.66 4.58
CA LEU A 341 13.92 30.13 3.47
C LEU A 341 14.17 28.62 3.64
N ILE A 342 14.45 28.15 4.85
CA ILE A 342 14.66 26.72 5.15
C ILE A 342 13.37 25.92 4.85
N LYS A 343 12.21 26.46 5.22
CA LYS A 343 10.90 25.84 4.98
C LYS A 343 10.60 25.73 3.48
N ASP A 344 10.84 26.81 2.73
CA ASP A 344 10.70 26.84 1.28
C ASP A 344 11.61 25.81 0.58
N ILE A 345 12.89 25.77 0.97
CA ILE A 345 13.85 24.79 0.45
C ILE A 345 13.40 23.34 0.74
N ARG A 346 12.90 23.05 1.94
CA ARG A 346 12.40 21.70 2.28
C ARG A 346 11.21 21.31 1.41
N ALA A 347 10.26 22.23 1.18
CA ALA A 347 9.12 22.01 0.30
C ALA A 347 9.54 21.81 -1.16
N TYR A 348 10.56 22.53 -1.62
CA TYR A 348 11.16 22.35 -2.94
C TYR A 348 11.80 20.96 -3.10
N LEU A 349 12.58 20.51 -2.12
CA LEU A 349 13.21 19.18 -2.15
C LEU A 349 12.19 18.03 -2.11
N LYS A 350 11.08 18.17 -1.36
CA LYS A 350 9.98 17.18 -1.30
C LYS A 350 9.38 16.84 -2.67
N LYS A 351 9.43 17.76 -3.63
CA LYS A 351 8.92 17.55 -5.00
C LYS A 351 9.87 16.77 -5.91
N LYS A 352 11.14 16.61 -5.50
CA LYS A 352 12.23 16.12 -6.38
C LYS A 352 12.95 14.90 -5.83
N LEU A 353 12.96 14.73 -4.50
CA LEU A 353 13.64 13.66 -3.80
C LEU A 353 12.64 12.76 -3.07
N ALA A 354 13.00 11.48 -2.91
CA ALA A 354 12.28 10.59 -2.01
C ALA A 354 12.36 11.08 -0.56
N SER A 355 11.35 10.77 0.26
CA SER A 355 11.22 11.29 1.64
C SER A 355 12.46 11.04 2.50
N TYR A 356 13.12 9.89 2.34
CA TYR A 356 14.33 9.53 3.09
C TYR A 356 15.60 10.31 2.69
N ALA A 357 15.59 11.02 1.56
CA ALA A 357 16.73 11.79 1.03
C ALA A 357 16.62 13.30 1.33
N ILE A 358 15.59 13.73 2.06
CA ILE A 358 15.40 15.13 2.44
C ILE A 358 16.24 15.44 3.69
N PRO A 359 17.08 16.49 3.68
CA PRO A 359 17.87 16.88 4.84
C PRO A 359 17.02 17.19 6.06
N THR A 360 17.38 16.62 7.20
CA THR A 360 16.71 16.85 8.49
C THR A 360 16.99 18.26 9.00
N ILE A 361 18.22 18.76 8.80
CA ILE A 361 18.68 20.08 9.22
C ILE A 361 19.23 20.84 8.00
N ILE A 362 18.88 22.12 7.86
CA ILE A 362 19.45 23.01 6.85
C ILE A 362 20.04 24.23 7.58
N VAL A 363 21.35 24.46 7.45
CA VAL A 363 22.10 25.51 8.15
C VAL A 363 22.50 26.62 7.16
N PRO A 364 21.90 27.81 7.27
CA PRO A 364 22.30 28.99 6.52
C PRO A 364 23.64 29.53 7.02
N LEU A 365 24.56 29.83 6.11
CA LEU A 365 25.87 30.42 6.39
C LEU A 365 26.07 31.67 5.54
N VAL A 366 26.84 32.63 6.06
CA VAL A 366 27.25 33.83 5.30
C VAL A 366 28.17 33.44 4.12
N LYS A 367 29.01 32.43 4.33
CA LYS A 367 29.89 31.81 3.33
C LYS A 367 30.28 30.41 3.75
N LEU A 368 30.54 29.52 2.80
CA LEU A 368 31.15 28.24 3.10
C LEU A 368 32.61 28.44 3.54
N PRO A 369 33.09 27.77 4.61
CA PRO A 369 34.50 27.80 4.98
C PRO A 369 35.30 27.12 3.86
N LEU A 370 36.38 27.76 3.41
CA LEU A 370 37.26 27.22 2.36
C LEU A 370 38.63 26.87 2.96
N ASN A 371 39.26 25.83 2.42
CA ASN A 371 40.65 25.49 2.71
C ASN A 371 41.61 26.36 1.87
N PRO A 372 42.94 26.33 2.11
CA PRO A 372 43.92 27.12 1.35
C PRO A 372 43.90 26.89 -0.17
N ASN A 373 43.30 25.79 -0.64
CA ASN A 373 43.17 25.43 -2.06
C ASN A 373 41.82 25.87 -2.66
N GLY A 374 41.00 26.65 -1.94
CA GLY A 374 39.72 27.17 -2.43
C GLY A 374 38.58 26.15 -2.47
N LYS A 375 38.72 24.97 -1.85
CA LYS A 375 37.65 23.96 -1.71
C LYS A 375 36.94 24.10 -0.36
N VAL A 376 35.67 23.71 -0.28
CA VAL A 376 34.90 23.70 0.97
C VAL A 376 35.58 22.83 2.04
N ASP A 377 35.86 23.43 3.19
CA ASP A 377 36.50 22.84 4.36
C ASP A 377 35.42 22.15 5.23
N LYS A 378 34.97 20.97 4.78
CA LYS A 378 33.90 20.18 5.40
C LYS A 378 34.06 19.98 6.93
N PRO A 379 35.28 19.74 7.47
CA PRO A 379 35.50 19.64 8.92
C PRO A 379 35.14 20.91 9.71
N LYS A 380 35.28 22.09 9.11
CA LYS A 380 34.95 23.38 9.76
C LYS A 380 33.48 23.77 9.64
N LEU A 381 32.66 22.97 8.97
CA LEU A 381 31.22 23.22 8.92
C LEU A 381 30.59 22.92 10.27
N PRO A 382 29.91 23.90 10.89
CA PRO A 382 29.39 23.78 12.25
C PRO A 382 28.26 22.75 12.34
N PHE A 383 28.03 22.15 13.50
CA PHE A 383 26.84 21.33 13.73
C PHE A 383 26.04 21.94 14.89
N PRO A 384 24.75 22.27 14.71
CA PRO A 384 23.94 22.81 15.78
C PRO A 384 23.84 21.81 16.93
N ASP A 385 24.37 22.16 18.10
CA ASP A 385 24.24 21.34 19.31
C ASP A 385 22.83 21.47 19.93
N THR A 386 22.55 20.65 20.95
CA THR A 386 21.23 20.64 21.59
C THR A 386 20.88 21.98 22.26
N ALA A 387 21.87 22.74 22.73
CA ALA A 387 21.65 24.05 23.33
C ALA A 387 21.38 25.12 22.27
N GLN A 388 22.09 25.09 21.14
CA GLN A 388 21.88 25.97 19.99
C GLN A 388 20.51 25.71 19.34
N LEU A 389 20.10 24.46 19.14
CA LEU A 389 18.75 24.14 18.63
C LEU A 389 17.65 24.56 19.60
N ALA A 390 17.88 24.45 20.92
CA ALA A 390 16.97 24.97 21.93
C ALA A 390 16.91 26.51 21.94
N ALA A 391 18.05 27.19 21.75
CA ALA A 391 18.12 28.64 21.64
C ALA A 391 17.42 29.16 20.37
N VAL A 392 17.62 28.51 19.22
CA VAL A 392 16.84 28.77 18.00
C VAL A 392 15.35 28.64 18.27
N SER A 393 14.93 27.60 18.99
CA SER A 393 13.53 27.40 19.36
C SER A 393 12.98 28.48 20.29
N LYS A 394 13.80 29.11 21.14
CA LYS A 394 13.39 30.24 21.99
C LYS A 394 13.36 31.57 21.23
N LEU A 395 14.39 31.84 20.43
CA LEU A 395 14.58 33.10 19.71
C LEU A 395 13.67 33.21 18.48
N SER A 396 13.34 32.08 17.84
CA SER A 396 12.32 32.06 16.78
C SER A 396 10.90 32.38 17.28
N VAL A 397 10.71 32.45 18.61
CA VAL A 397 9.46 32.86 19.27
C VAL A 397 9.50 34.35 19.64
N GLY A 398 10.66 35.02 19.56
CA GLY A 398 10.88 36.38 20.09
C GLY A 398 11.13 37.52 19.07
N GLY A 399 11.14 37.26 17.75
CA GLY A 399 11.44 38.29 16.74
C GLY A 399 10.22 39.08 16.25
N LYS A 400 10.14 40.36 16.67
CA LYS A 400 9.52 41.56 16.06
C LYS A 400 8.25 41.55 15.18
N ASP A 401 7.49 40.46 15.09
CA ASP A 401 6.05 40.51 14.79
C ASP A 401 5.21 40.30 16.07
N SER A 402 5.75 40.80 17.18
CA SER A 402 5.17 40.77 18.53
C SER A 402 3.98 41.71 18.74
N GLN A 403 3.28 42.09 17.67
CA GLN A 403 1.95 42.70 17.75
C GLN A 403 0.86 41.95 16.96
N ASP A 404 1.21 40.98 16.11
CA ASP A 404 0.23 40.18 15.36
C ASP A 404 0.47 38.65 15.40
N ILE A 405 1.53 38.15 16.06
CA ILE A 405 1.67 36.72 16.36
C ILE A 405 1.06 36.43 17.73
N GLU A 406 -0.20 36.00 17.71
CA GLU A 406 -0.80 35.25 18.82
C GLU A 406 0.16 34.12 19.20
N GLU A 407 0.55 34.11 20.47
CA GLU A 407 1.29 33.08 21.19
C GLU A 407 1.20 31.69 20.50
N GLU A 408 2.33 31.08 20.12
CA GLU A 408 2.40 29.61 19.95
C GLU A 408 2.38 28.91 21.33
N ASN A 409 1.46 29.34 22.19
CA ASN A 409 0.98 28.53 23.29
C ASN A 409 0.20 27.39 22.64
N LEU A 410 0.79 26.19 22.60
CA LEU A 410 0.04 24.97 22.33
C LEU A 410 -1.18 25.02 23.25
N THR A 411 -2.37 24.96 22.66
CA THR A 411 -3.60 24.76 23.40
C THR A 411 -3.46 23.50 24.25
N LYS A 412 -4.23 23.39 25.34
CA LYS A 412 -4.19 22.20 26.21
C LYS A 412 -4.36 20.88 25.43
N ILE A 413 -5.13 20.91 24.34
CA ILE A 413 -5.36 19.74 23.49
C ILE A 413 -4.16 19.44 22.59
N GLU A 414 -3.51 20.46 22.04
CA GLU A 414 -2.25 20.29 21.28
C GLU A 414 -1.13 19.78 22.18
N GLU A 415 -1.04 20.23 23.44
CA GLU A 415 -0.08 19.69 24.42
C GLU A 415 -0.35 18.21 24.71
N GLN A 416 -1.60 17.82 24.90
CA GLN A 416 -1.99 16.43 25.14
C GLN A 416 -1.68 15.53 23.95
N ILE A 417 -1.92 16.01 22.72
CA ILE A 417 -1.62 15.28 21.49
C ILE A 417 -0.12 15.17 21.27
N ARG A 418 0.62 16.24 21.50
CA ARG A 418 2.10 16.24 21.48
C ARG A 418 2.66 15.20 22.45
N ASP A 419 2.13 15.16 23.68
CA ASP A 419 2.57 14.22 24.70
C ASP A 419 2.20 12.76 24.35
N LEU A 420 1.04 12.55 23.75
CA LEU A 420 0.66 11.26 23.17
C LEU A 420 1.61 10.82 22.04
N TRP A 421 2.03 11.75 21.18
CA TRP A 421 2.99 11.44 20.12
C TRP A 421 4.36 11.10 20.69
N PHE A 422 4.79 11.76 21.77
CA PHE A 422 6.01 11.36 22.48
C PHE A 422 5.95 9.93 23.05
N ASP A 423 4.78 9.49 23.49
CA ASP A 423 4.59 8.15 24.05
C ASP A 423 4.50 7.06 22.97
N VAL A 424 4.02 7.42 21.77
CA VAL A 424 3.77 6.47 20.67
C VAL A 424 4.92 6.40 19.67
N LEU A 425 5.62 7.50 19.41
CA LEU A 425 6.70 7.54 18.42
C LEU A 425 7.97 6.82 18.93
N PRO A 426 8.58 5.94 18.13
CA PRO A 426 9.71 5.11 18.55
C PRO A 426 10.99 5.92 18.79
N ASN A 427 11.14 7.06 18.11
CA ASN A 427 12.28 7.97 18.23
C ASN A 427 11.80 9.30 18.81
N ARG A 428 11.66 9.36 20.14
CA ARG A 428 11.15 10.55 20.85
C ARG A 428 11.96 11.79 20.44
N PRO A 429 11.41 12.71 19.60
CA PRO A 429 12.15 13.89 19.18
C PRO A 429 12.36 14.83 20.39
N ALA A 430 13.32 15.76 20.32
CA ALA A 430 13.59 16.66 21.45
C ALA A 430 12.44 17.66 21.70
N THR A 431 11.77 18.07 20.63
CA THR A 431 10.55 18.89 20.62
C THR A 431 9.65 18.43 19.47
N ILE A 432 8.35 18.68 19.58
CA ILE A 432 7.36 18.51 18.50
C ILE A 432 6.63 19.84 18.42
N SER A 433 6.76 20.53 17.29
CA SER A 433 6.05 21.77 16.96
C SER A 433 4.62 21.48 16.49
N LYS A 434 3.74 22.48 16.55
CA LYS A 434 2.35 22.35 16.11
C LYS A 434 2.23 21.97 14.62
N GLN A 435 3.22 22.29 13.78
CA GLN A 435 3.26 21.88 12.36
C GLN A 435 4.05 20.60 12.06
N ASP A 436 4.64 19.94 13.05
CA ASP A 436 5.37 18.70 12.78
C ASP A 436 4.39 17.58 12.43
N SER A 437 4.70 16.84 11.36
CA SER A 437 3.88 15.73 10.86
C SER A 437 4.21 14.43 11.59
N PHE A 438 3.19 13.71 12.05
CA PHE A 438 3.33 12.40 12.71
C PHE A 438 4.16 11.42 11.88
N PHE A 439 3.95 11.41 10.56
CA PHE A 439 4.65 10.50 9.64
C PHE A 439 6.07 10.96 9.35
N ASP A 440 6.31 12.27 9.28
CA ASP A 440 7.67 12.83 9.11
C ASP A 440 8.54 12.54 10.35
N LEU A 441 7.91 12.43 11.53
CA LEU A 441 8.54 12.05 12.80
C LEU A 441 8.72 10.52 12.99
N GLY A 442 8.38 9.71 11.98
CA GLY A 442 8.56 8.24 12.01
C GLY A 442 7.31 7.45 12.40
N GLY A 443 6.14 8.10 12.46
CA GLY A 443 4.84 7.44 12.58
C GLY A 443 4.44 6.68 11.31
N HIS A 444 3.61 5.65 11.45
CA HIS A 444 3.02 4.87 10.36
C HIS A 444 1.63 4.34 10.77
N SER A 445 0.89 3.67 9.88
CA SER A 445 -0.53 3.30 10.09
C SER A 445 -0.81 2.55 11.40
N ILE A 446 0.06 1.62 11.79
CA ILE A 446 -0.05 0.85 13.05
C ILE A 446 0.19 1.76 14.27
N LEU A 447 1.18 2.66 14.21
CA LEU A 447 1.40 3.67 15.26
C LEU A 447 0.27 4.69 15.30
N GLY A 448 -0.33 5.01 14.15
CA GLY A 448 -1.53 5.84 14.04
C GLY A 448 -2.70 5.20 14.78
N THR A 449 -2.96 3.91 14.57
CA THR A 449 -3.98 3.15 15.30
C THR A 449 -3.72 3.15 16.81
N ARG A 450 -2.47 2.88 17.23
CA ARG A 450 -2.08 2.95 18.65
C ARG A 450 -2.26 4.35 19.24
N MET A 451 -1.93 5.39 18.48
CA MET A 451 -2.13 6.79 18.88
C MET A 451 -3.62 7.09 19.08
N ILE A 452 -4.50 6.65 18.17
CA ILE A 452 -5.95 6.80 18.31
C ILE A 452 -6.46 6.09 19.57
N PHE A 453 -5.96 4.89 19.89
CA PHE A 453 -6.33 4.20 21.13
C PHE A 453 -5.86 4.92 22.40
N GLU A 454 -4.61 5.39 22.42
CA GLU A 454 -4.09 6.15 23.57
C GLU A 454 -4.79 7.50 23.71
N LEU A 455 -5.18 8.13 22.61
CA LEU A 455 -6.01 9.33 22.57
C LEU A 455 -7.39 9.07 23.20
N ARG A 456 -8.08 7.99 22.79
CA ARG A 456 -9.37 7.56 23.38
C ARG A 456 -9.25 7.34 24.88
N LYS A 457 -8.20 6.63 25.32
CA LYS A 457 -7.94 6.34 26.73
C LYS A 457 -7.66 7.58 27.57
N LYS A 458 -6.86 8.53 27.05
CA LYS A 458 -6.45 9.73 27.81
C LYS A 458 -7.50 10.84 27.77
N LEU A 459 -8.21 11.00 26.65
CA LEU A 459 -9.07 12.17 26.41
C LEU A 459 -10.56 11.81 26.32
N ASN A 460 -10.93 10.53 26.31
CA ASN A 460 -12.31 10.06 26.17
C ASN A 460 -13.00 10.62 24.91
N VAL A 461 -12.25 10.64 23.80
CA VAL A 461 -12.68 11.10 22.48
C VAL A 461 -12.49 9.98 21.46
N GLU A 462 -13.46 9.77 20.58
CA GLU A 462 -13.38 8.82 19.47
C GLU A 462 -13.00 9.58 18.21
N VAL A 463 -11.91 9.15 17.55
CA VAL A 463 -11.37 9.83 16.37
C VAL A 463 -11.01 8.79 15.31
N PRO A 464 -11.64 8.83 14.11
CA PRO A 464 -11.33 7.88 13.05
C PRO A 464 -9.87 7.96 12.64
N LEU A 465 -9.26 6.81 12.37
CA LEU A 465 -7.85 6.73 11.96
C LEU A 465 -7.55 7.61 10.74
N GLY A 466 -8.48 7.73 9.79
CA GLY A 466 -8.30 8.57 8.59
C GLY A 466 -7.99 10.04 8.90
N VAL A 467 -8.41 10.54 10.07
CA VAL A 467 -8.21 11.93 10.48
C VAL A 467 -6.72 12.26 10.65
N ILE A 468 -5.92 11.36 11.24
CA ILE A 468 -4.47 11.60 11.37
C ILE A 468 -3.75 11.53 10.01
N PHE A 469 -4.29 10.77 9.05
CA PHE A 469 -3.72 10.71 7.70
C PHE A 469 -4.00 11.98 6.90
N LYS A 470 -5.20 12.52 7.04
CA LYS A 470 -5.62 13.77 6.38
C LYS A 470 -5.02 15.01 7.04
N ASN A 471 -4.90 14.98 8.37
CA ASN A 471 -4.44 16.08 9.20
C ASN A 471 -3.21 15.63 10.00
N PRO A 472 -2.05 15.46 9.34
CA PRO A 472 -0.92 14.76 9.94
C PRO A 472 -0.13 15.61 10.93
N THR A 473 -0.42 16.89 11.13
CA THR A 473 0.31 17.75 12.07
C THR A 473 -0.38 17.88 13.43
N VAL A 474 0.35 18.21 14.49
CA VAL A 474 -0.24 18.38 15.84
C VAL A 474 -1.37 19.40 15.84
N GLU A 475 -1.20 20.57 15.22
CA GLU A 475 -2.20 21.64 15.09
C GLU A 475 -3.45 21.16 14.35
N GLN A 476 -3.27 20.53 13.18
CA GLN A 476 -4.38 20.09 12.35
C GLN A 476 -5.13 18.95 13.02
N PHE A 477 -4.41 17.98 13.59
CA PHE A 477 -5.02 16.86 14.29
C PHE A 477 -5.73 17.34 15.55
N ALA A 478 -5.10 18.20 16.36
CA ALA A 478 -5.69 18.75 17.57
C ALA A 478 -6.94 19.56 17.32
N LYS A 479 -6.99 20.33 16.24
CA LYS A 479 -8.19 21.03 15.82
C LYS A 479 -9.35 20.08 15.53
N GLU A 480 -9.10 18.94 14.89
CA GLU A 480 -10.14 17.93 14.67
C GLU A 480 -10.54 17.22 15.97
N VAL A 481 -9.59 16.91 16.85
CA VAL A 481 -9.92 16.36 18.19
C VAL A 481 -10.74 17.35 19.02
N GLU A 482 -10.41 18.64 18.96
CA GLU A 482 -11.12 19.68 19.73
C GLU A 482 -12.57 19.89 19.23
N LYS A 483 -12.81 19.75 17.92
CA LYS A 483 -14.18 19.75 17.36
C LYS A 483 -15.03 18.63 17.98
N VAL A 484 -14.45 17.43 18.12
CA VAL A 484 -15.11 16.27 18.74
C VAL A 484 -15.40 16.52 20.21
N ILE A 485 -14.45 17.08 20.96
CA ILE A 485 -14.64 17.45 22.38
C ILE A 485 -15.78 18.46 22.55
N LYS A 486 -15.97 19.36 21.59
CA LYS A 486 -17.03 20.37 21.58
C LYS A 486 -18.37 19.85 21.02
N GLY A 487 -18.47 18.56 20.69
CA GLY A 487 -19.69 17.93 20.17
C GLY A 487 -20.01 18.31 18.72
N GLN A 488 -18.99 18.63 17.91
CA GLN A 488 -19.11 18.85 16.46
C GLN A 488 -18.60 17.60 15.72
N ASP A 489 -19.36 17.11 14.73
CA ASP A 489 -18.97 15.97 13.91
C ASP A 489 -17.70 16.27 13.09
N PHE A 490 -16.95 15.21 12.72
CA PHE A 490 -15.75 15.34 11.90
C PHE A 490 -16.06 16.03 10.58
N GLN A 491 -15.30 17.08 10.25
CA GLN A 491 -15.31 17.65 8.90
C GLN A 491 -14.46 16.79 7.96
N LEU A 492 -14.95 15.60 7.63
CA LEU A 492 -14.48 14.86 6.46
C LEU A 492 -15.02 15.48 5.15
N ALA A 493 -16.01 16.38 5.25
CA ALA A 493 -16.53 17.20 4.16
C ALA A 493 -16.74 18.67 4.54
N ASP A 494 -16.55 19.51 3.53
CA ASP A 494 -16.47 20.97 3.54
C ASP A 494 -17.83 21.65 3.80
N GLU A 495 -18.04 22.18 5.02
CA GLU A 495 -19.09 23.16 5.30
C GLU A 495 -18.59 24.58 5.00
N GLY A 496 -18.96 25.09 3.83
CA GLY A 496 -18.67 26.46 3.45
C GLY A 496 -19.54 27.47 4.22
N LYS A 497 -18.90 28.42 4.92
CA LYS A 497 -19.52 29.73 5.17
C LYS A 497 -19.14 30.69 4.05
N THR A 498 -20.19 31.18 3.40
CA THR A 498 -20.32 32.34 2.49
C THR A 498 -19.09 33.22 2.27
N VAL A 499 -18.70 33.30 1.00
CA VAL A 499 -17.81 34.29 0.41
C VAL A 499 -18.42 35.70 0.54
N LYS A 500 -17.67 36.61 1.18
CA LYS A 500 -17.51 37.98 0.67
C LYS A 500 -16.04 38.38 0.80
N GLU A 501 -15.42 38.52 -0.38
CA GLU A 501 -14.33 39.42 -0.73
C GLU A 501 -13.05 39.37 0.13
N GLN A 502 -12.01 38.74 -0.42
CA GLN A 502 -10.85 39.50 -0.90
C GLN A 502 -9.99 38.61 -1.83
N GLU A 503 -10.00 38.98 -3.10
CA GLU A 503 -9.05 38.52 -4.11
C GLU A 503 -7.66 39.09 -3.79
N ASN A 504 -6.69 38.20 -3.59
CA ASN A 504 -5.37 38.21 -4.23
C ASN A 504 -4.38 37.41 -3.37
N GLU A 505 -4.03 36.19 -3.81
CA GLU A 505 -2.64 35.69 -3.73
C GLU A 505 -2.49 34.38 -4.51
N GLY A 506 -1.43 34.31 -5.31
CA GLY A 506 -1.25 33.35 -6.39
C GLY A 506 -0.63 32.00 -5.99
N ALA A 507 -1.26 30.94 -6.51
CA ALA A 507 -0.69 29.72 -7.10
C ALA A 507 0.51 29.01 -6.42
N ASN A 508 0.21 28.05 -5.53
CA ASN A 508 0.46 26.60 -5.74
C ASN A 508 0.10 25.80 -4.47
N LYS A 509 -1.20 25.66 -4.18
CA LYS A 509 -1.71 24.50 -3.44
C LYS A 509 -2.04 23.44 -4.48
N GLU A 510 -1.44 22.25 -4.40
CA GLU A 510 -2.04 21.07 -5.02
C GLU A 510 -3.46 20.97 -4.46
N ARG A 511 -4.46 21.34 -5.26
CA ARG A 511 -5.85 21.15 -4.90
C ARG A 511 -6.06 19.65 -4.80
N GLU A 512 -6.42 19.18 -3.61
CA GLU A 512 -6.97 17.84 -3.42
C GLU A 512 -8.14 17.71 -4.42
N LEU A 513 -8.04 16.73 -5.34
CA LEU A 513 -9.02 16.55 -6.42
C LEU A 513 -10.40 16.26 -5.82
N ASN A 514 -11.27 17.27 -5.85
CA ASN A 514 -12.65 17.12 -5.41
C ASN A 514 -13.39 16.22 -6.42
N TYR A 515 -13.92 15.08 -5.96
CA TYR A 515 -14.55 14.07 -6.82
C TYR A 515 -15.79 14.59 -7.56
N ALA A 516 -16.51 15.55 -6.97
CA ALA A 516 -17.68 16.16 -7.58
C ALA A 516 -17.31 17.17 -8.66
N GLU A 517 -16.35 18.05 -8.38
CA GLU A 517 -15.83 19.00 -9.37
C GLU A 517 -15.19 18.29 -10.56
N ASP A 518 -14.38 17.26 -10.29
CA ASP A 518 -13.76 16.42 -11.32
C ASP A 518 -14.81 15.70 -12.17
N ALA A 519 -15.87 15.14 -11.57
CA ALA A 519 -16.96 14.52 -12.32
C ALA A 519 -17.68 15.52 -13.24
N VAL A 520 -17.92 16.75 -12.75
CA VAL A 520 -18.49 17.84 -13.55
C VAL A 520 -17.57 18.19 -14.72
N GLU A 521 -16.27 18.33 -14.49
CA GLU A 521 -15.29 18.63 -15.54
C GLU A 521 -15.24 17.52 -16.59
N LEU A 522 -15.08 16.26 -16.18
CA LEU A 522 -15.03 15.10 -17.07
C LEU A 522 -16.31 14.95 -17.89
N SER A 523 -17.48 15.25 -17.31
CA SER A 523 -18.73 15.23 -18.06
C SER A 523 -18.77 16.22 -19.23
N LYS A 524 -18.01 17.33 -19.13
CA LYS A 524 -17.90 18.34 -20.19
C LYS A 524 -16.84 17.99 -21.22
N THR A 525 -15.73 17.39 -20.80
CA THR A 525 -14.53 17.21 -21.63
C THR A 525 -14.39 15.83 -22.26
N ALA A 526 -14.94 14.79 -21.64
CA ALA A 526 -14.64 13.40 -22.00
C ALA A 526 -15.83 12.60 -22.60
N LEU A 527 -17.04 13.16 -22.54
CA LEU A 527 -18.25 12.52 -23.07
C LEU A 527 -18.52 12.92 -24.52
N LEU A 528 -19.01 11.98 -25.32
CA LEU A 528 -19.55 12.23 -26.66
C LEU A 528 -20.76 13.18 -26.64
N SER A 529 -21.00 13.87 -27.76
CA SER A 529 -22.12 14.81 -27.89
C SER A 529 -23.49 14.14 -27.89
N SER A 530 -23.58 12.87 -28.31
CA SER A 530 -24.80 12.07 -28.32
C SER A 530 -24.49 10.58 -28.20
N TYR A 531 -25.40 9.81 -27.59
CA TYR A 531 -25.31 8.36 -27.46
C TYR A 531 -26.52 7.69 -28.11
N PRO A 532 -26.40 7.16 -29.34
CA PRO A 532 -27.48 6.39 -29.94
C PRO A 532 -27.73 5.10 -29.15
N SER A 533 -28.98 4.87 -28.74
CA SER A 533 -29.36 3.71 -27.92
C SER A 533 -30.37 2.81 -28.61
N LEU A 534 -30.35 1.52 -28.25
CA LEU A 534 -31.37 0.58 -28.70
C LEU A 534 -32.77 1.01 -28.25
N LYS A 535 -33.79 0.57 -28.99
CA LYS A 535 -35.18 0.65 -28.54
C LYS A 535 -35.59 -0.59 -27.76
N GLU A 536 -35.23 -1.75 -28.30
CA GLU A 536 -35.45 -3.07 -27.73
C GLU A 536 -34.24 -3.95 -28.11
N ILE A 537 -33.97 -4.99 -27.32
CA ILE A 537 -32.97 -6.01 -27.68
C ILE A 537 -33.49 -6.91 -28.81
N PRO A 538 -32.61 -7.53 -29.61
CA PRO A 538 -33.05 -8.49 -30.64
C PRO A 538 -33.79 -9.70 -30.02
N GLU A 539 -34.83 -10.19 -30.71
CA GLU A 539 -35.72 -11.22 -30.16
C GLU A 539 -35.09 -12.62 -30.03
N SER A 540 -34.06 -12.93 -30.83
CA SER A 540 -33.50 -14.28 -30.96
C SER A 540 -32.10 -14.45 -30.39
N SER A 541 -31.20 -13.48 -30.62
CA SER A 541 -29.81 -13.55 -30.16
C SER A 541 -29.31 -12.20 -29.66
N VAL A 542 -28.57 -12.18 -28.55
CA VAL A 542 -28.02 -10.96 -27.96
C VAL A 542 -26.54 -11.10 -27.66
N ASN A 543 -25.76 -10.11 -28.07
CA ASN A 543 -24.33 -10.03 -27.75
C ASN A 543 -24.11 -9.07 -26.57
N VAL A 544 -23.59 -9.59 -25.47
CA VAL A 544 -23.43 -8.83 -24.21
C VAL A 544 -21.95 -8.65 -23.90
N PHE A 545 -21.48 -7.41 -23.82
CA PHE A 545 -20.14 -7.09 -23.36
C PHE A 545 -20.10 -6.95 -21.83
N VAL A 546 -19.23 -7.70 -21.16
CA VAL A 546 -19.17 -7.74 -19.69
C VAL A 546 -17.76 -7.37 -19.21
N THR A 547 -17.65 -6.31 -18.41
CA THR A 547 -16.40 -5.98 -17.72
C THR A 547 -16.38 -6.55 -16.29
N GLY A 548 -15.19 -6.73 -15.72
CA GLY A 548 -15.07 -7.34 -14.39
C GLY A 548 -15.49 -8.82 -14.36
N ALA A 549 -15.44 -9.49 -15.52
CA ALA A 549 -15.92 -10.85 -15.73
C ALA A 549 -15.26 -11.91 -14.84
N THR A 550 -13.99 -11.70 -14.46
CA THR A 550 -13.24 -12.59 -13.56
C THR A 550 -13.46 -12.32 -12.08
N GLY A 551 -14.23 -11.27 -11.73
CA GLY A 551 -14.57 -10.93 -10.35
C GLY A 551 -15.72 -11.78 -9.81
N PHE A 552 -16.00 -11.68 -8.51
CA PHE A 552 -17.07 -12.43 -7.84
C PHE A 552 -18.42 -12.23 -8.52
N LEU A 553 -19.02 -11.03 -8.43
CA LEU A 553 -20.30 -10.72 -9.10
C LEU A 553 -20.25 -10.92 -10.63
N GLY A 554 -19.13 -10.58 -11.28
CA GLY A 554 -18.97 -10.75 -12.73
C GLY A 554 -19.14 -12.19 -13.20
N SER A 555 -18.62 -13.16 -12.44
CA SER A 555 -18.79 -14.58 -12.75
C SER A 555 -20.25 -15.05 -12.62
N PHE A 556 -21.00 -14.48 -11.68
CA PHE A 556 -22.43 -14.76 -11.51
C PHE A 556 -23.30 -14.06 -12.56
N ILE A 557 -22.91 -12.87 -13.04
CA ILE A 557 -23.55 -12.21 -14.19
C ILE A 557 -23.43 -13.09 -15.43
N ILE A 558 -22.24 -13.61 -15.73
CA ILE A 558 -22.03 -14.53 -16.87
C ILE A 558 -22.88 -15.79 -16.71
N ARG A 559 -22.87 -16.40 -15.52
CA ARG A 559 -23.72 -17.55 -15.21
C ARG A 559 -25.19 -17.25 -15.49
N ASP A 560 -25.71 -16.13 -15.00
CA ASP A 560 -27.14 -15.81 -15.17
C ASP A 560 -27.49 -15.56 -16.63
N LEU A 561 -26.66 -14.81 -17.37
CA LEU A 561 -26.81 -14.59 -18.81
C LEU A 561 -26.89 -15.90 -19.61
N LEU A 562 -26.05 -16.89 -19.25
CA LEU A 562 -25.93 -18.15 -19.99
C LEU A 562 -26.89 -19.26 -19.52
N THR A 563 -27.52 -19.12 -18.34
CA THR A 563 -28.36 -20.20 -17.77
C THR A 563 -29.82 -19.82 -17.54
N ALA A 564 -30.12 -18.55 -17.23
CA ALA A 564 -31.47 -18.16 -16.81
C ALA A 564 -32.43 -18.06 -17.99
N ARG A 565 -31.97 -17.59 -19.16
CA ARG A 565 -32.83 -17.18 -20.29
C ARG A 565 -32.76 -18.18 -21.45
N LYS A 566 -33.35 -19.37 -21.26
CA LYS A 566 -33.26 -20.47 -22.25
C LYS A 566 -33.84 -20.13 -23.63
N GLY A 567 -34.74 -19.14 -23.71
CA GLY A 567 -35.36 -18.69 -24.96
C GLY A 567 -34.57 -17.62 -25.74
N LEU A 568 -33.45 -17.13 -25.21
CA LEU A 568 -32.64 -16.07 -25.80
C LEU A 568 -31.19 -16.56 -26.00
N ASP A 569 -30.70 -16.61 -27.23
CA ASP A 569 -29.32 -17.05 -27.48
C ASP A 569 -28.32 -15.95 -27.15
N THR A 570 -27.72 -16.04 -25.97
CA THR A 570 -26.77 -15.03 -25.47
C THR A 570 -25.34 -15.42 -25.78
N LYS A 571 -24.59 -14.52 -26.44
CA LYS A 571 -23.13 -14.59 -26.57
C LYS A 571 -22.49 -13.52 -25.69
N VAL A 572 -21.52 -13.92 -24.86
CA VAL A 572 -20.85 -13.04 -23.91
C VAL A 572 -19.48 -12.64 -24.45
N TYR A 573 -19.22 -11.35 -24.53
CA TYR A 573 -17.91 -10.78 -24.81
C TYR A 573 -17.29 -10.34 -23.48
N ALA A 574 -16.48 -11.20 -22.89
CA ALA A 574 -15.91 -10.99 -21.56
C ALA A 574 -14.59 -10.22 -21.66
N HIS A 575 -14.56 -9.01 -21.10
CA HIS A 575 -13.32 -8.24 -21.00
C HIS A 575 -12.44 -8.80 -19.87
N VAL A 576 -11.24 -9.25 -20.21
CA VAL A 576 -10.27 -9.85 -19.28
C VAL A 576 -8.87 -9.28 -19.52
N ARG A 577 -8.20 -8.88 -18.43
CA ARG A 577 -6.76 -8.56 -18.47
C ARG A 577 -5.97 -9.87 -18.43
N ALA A 578 -5.42 -10.30 -19.56
CA ALA A 578 -4.64 -11.52 -19.67
C ALA A 578 -3.63 -11.40 -20.82
N SER A 579 -2.62 -12.28 -20.83
CA SER A 579 -1.61 -12.33 -21.89
C SER A 579 -2.14 -12.87 -23.22
N SER A 580 -3.20 -13.69 -23.20
CA SER A 580 -3.86 -14.24 -24.39
C SER A 580 -5.34 -14.51 -24.13
N LYS A 581 -6.12 -14.80 -25.19
CA LYS A 581 -7.54 -15.17 -25.07
C LYS A 581 -7.72 -16.47 -24.32
N GLU A 582 -6.85 -17.45 -24.55
CA GLU A 582 -6.85 -18.75 -23.88
C GLU A 582 -6.58 -18.57 -22.38
N ALA A 583 -5.60 -17.75 -22.02
CA ALA A 583 -5.32 -17.40 -20.63
C ALA A 583 -6.52 -16.67 -19.99
N GLY A 584 -7.19 -15.78 -20.73
CA GLY A 584 -8.40 -15.10 -20.27
C GLY A 584 -9.57 -16.06 -20.01
N LEU A 585 -9.79 -17.03 -20.90
CA LEU A 585 -10.82 -18.05 -20.74
C LEU A 585 -10.49 -18.98 -19.56
N GLN A 586 -9.23 -19.38 -19.42
CA GLN A 586 -8.78 -20.18 -18.28
C GLN A 586 -9.04 -19.47 -16.94
N ARG A 587 -8.83 -18.14 -16.87
CA ARG A 587 -9.16 -17.35 -15.67
C ARG A 587 -10.66 -17.39 -15.35
N LEU A 588 -11.54 -17.24 -16.34
CA LEU A 588 -12.99 -17.35 -16.13
C LEU A 588 -13.38 -18.74 -15.64
N ARG A 589 -12.81 -19.79 -16.25
CA ARG A 589 -13.02 -21.18 -15.83
C ARG A 589 -12.57 -21.40 -14.39
N GLN A 590 -11.38 -20.94 -14.02
CA GLN A 590 -10.87 -21.07 -12.66
C GLN A 590 -11.76 -20.33 -11.66
N THR A 591 -12.17 -19.08 -11.95
CA THR A 591 -13.10 -18.33 -11.10
C THR A 591 -14.44 -19.06 -10.96
N GLY A 592 -15.04 -19.51 -12.07
CA GLY A 592 -16.31 -20.23 -12.04
C GLY A 592 -16.23 -21.56 -11.30
N THR A 593 -15.10 -22.28 -11.43
CA THR A 593 -14.87 -23.56 -10.72
C THR A 593 -14.66 -23.33 -9.23
N THR A 594 -13.94 -22.27 -8.85
CA THR A 594 -13.74 -21.87 -7.45
C THR A 594 -15.08 -21.66 -6.74
N TYR A 595 -16.03 -20.99 -7.40
CA TYR A 595 -17.37 -20.76 -6.84
C TYR A 595 -18.39 -21.87 -7.14
N GLY A 596 -17.97 -22.96 -7.80
CA GLY A 596 -18.83 -24.11 -8.12
C GLY A 596 -19.94 -23.80 -9.12
N ILE A 597 -19.70 -22.85 -10.03
CA ILE A 597 -20.70 -22.38 -11.00
C ILE A 597 -20.30 -22.59 -12.46
N TRP A 598 -19.09 -23.03 -12.77
CA TRP A 598 -18.65 -23.21 -14.16
C TRP A 598 -19.37 -24.37 -14.86
N ASP A 599 -19.79 -24.14 -16.10
CA ASP A 599 -20.30 -25.18 -17.00
C ASP A 599 -19.47 -25.18 -18.29
N PRO A 600 -18.83 -26.32 -18.67
CA PRO A 600 -18.02 -26.40 -19.88
C PRO A 600 -18.77 -26.06 -21.18
N SER A 601 -20.10 -26.19 -21.22
CA SER A 601 -20.90 -25.83 -22.40
C SER A 601 -20.87 -24.33 -22.74
N TRP A 602 -20.43 -23.49 -21.80
CA TRP A 602 -20.33 -22.04 -21.99
C TRP A 602 -19.14 -21.61 -22.84
N GLU A 603 -18.13 -22.45 -23.02
CA GLU A 603 -16.88 -22.07 -23.71
C GLU A 603 -17.15 -21.52 -25.13
N ASN A 604 -18.07 -22.14 -25.87
CA ASN A 604 -18.44 -21.70 -27.23
C ASN A 604 -19.33 -20.44 -27.25
N LYS A 605 -19.84 -20.01 -26.09
CA LYS A 605 -20.69 -18.82 -25.94
C LYS A 605 -19.93 -17.62 -25.37
N ILE A 606 -18.64 -17.78 -25.04
CA ILE A 606 -17.81 -16.73 -24.45
C ILE A 606 -16.68 -16.35 -25.43
N GLU A 607 -16.65 -15.09 -25.83
CA GLU A 607 -15.54 -14.47 -26.55
C GLU A 607 -14.71 -13.63 -25.57
N ILE A 608 -13.38 -13.86 -25.54
CA ILE A 608 -12.49 -13.06 -24.69
C ILE A 608 -12.06 -11.79 -25.41
N VAL A 609 -12.30 -10.65 -24.76
CA VAL A 609 -11.83 -9.34 -25.19
C VAL A 609 -10.67 -8.93 -24.29
N LEU A 610 -9.48 -8.80 -24.87
CA LEU A 610 -8.30 -8.30 -24.15
C LEU A 610 -8.22 -6.78 -24.26
N GLY A 611 -7.73 -6.11 -23.22
CA GLY A 611 -7.54 -4.67 -23.24
C GLY A 611 -7.30 -4.06 -21.86
N ASP A 612 -6.95 -2.79 -21.86
CA ASP A 612 -6.85 -1.96 -20.66
C ASP A 612 -7.92 -0.87 -20.70
N LEU A 613 -8.93 -0.98 -19.84
CA LEU A 613 -10.05 -0.03 -19.80
C LEU A 613 -9.61 1.42 -19.50
N SER A 614 -8.44 1.64 -18.91
CA SER A 614 -7.91 2.99 -18.68
C SER A 614 -7.45 3.68 -19.97
N GLN A 615 -7.17 2.90 -21.03
CA GLN A 615 -6.75 3.39 -22.33
C GLN A 615 -7.96 3.64 -23.24
N LYS A 616 -7.83 4.64 -24.12
CA LYS A 616 -8.81 4.87 -25.19
C LYS A 616 -8.96 3.60 -26.05
N GLN A 617 -10.20 3.24 -26.38
CA GLN A 617 -10.54 2.01 -27.13
C GLN A 617 -9.92 0.73 -26.54
N PHE A 618 -9.63 0.74 -25.24
CA PHE A 618 -8.97 -0.32 -24.50
C PHE A 618 -7.56 -0.70 -25.00
N GLY A 619 -6.94 0.17 -25.82
CA GLY A 619 -5.69 -0.12 -26.52
C GLY A 619 -5.83 -1.06 -27.72
N LEU A 620 -7.06 -1.31 -28.18
CA LEU A 620 -7.33 -2.07 -29.41
C LEU A 620 -7.03 -1.23 -30.65
N ASP A 621 -6.65 -1.91 -31.73
CA ASP A 621 -6.58 -1.28 -33.05
C ASP A 621 -7.97 -0.95 -33.61
N ASP A 622 -8.03 0.04 -34.52
CA ASP A 622 -9.29 0.55 -35.08
C ASP A 622 -10.18 -0.55 -35.69
N SER A 623 -9.57 -1.57 -36.31
CA SER A 623 -10.32 -2.66 -36.94
C SER A 623 -10.99 -3.55 -35.90
N LYS A 624 -10.28 -3.94 -34.84
CA LYS A 624 -10.85 -4.74 -33.74
C LYS A 624 -11.86 -3.96 -32.93
N TRP A 625 -11.62 -2.66 -32.73
CA TRP A 625 -12.56 -1.78 -32.06
C TRP A 625 -13.86 -1.64 -32.85
N ALA A 626 -13.78 -1.42 -34.17
CA ALA A 626 -14.93 -1.37 -35.05
C ALA A 626 -15.70 -2.70 -35.07
N ASP A 627 -15.01 -3.85 -35.14
CA ASP A 627 -15.65 -5.15 -35.06
C ASP A 627 -16.39 -5.35 -33.72
N LEU A 628 -15.74 -5.04 -32.59
CA LEU A 628 -16.35 -5.13 -31.28
C LEU A 628 -17.60 -4.24 -31.17
N THR A 629 -17.47 -2.95 -31.47
CA THR A 629 -18.57 -1.98 -31.33
C THR A 629 -19.74 -2.22 -32.29
N ASN A 630 -19.54 -2.90 -33.42
CA ASN A 630 -20.62 -3.27 -34.33
C ASN A 630 -21.33 -4.57 -33.93
N ASN A 631 -20.72 -5.41 -33.10
CA ASN A 631 -21.30 -6.69 -32.69
C ASN A 631 -22.07 -6.63 -31.37
N ILE A 632 -21.70 -5.77 -30.41
CA ILE A 632 -22.33 -5.72 -29.08
C ILE A 632 -23.69 -5.02 -29.09
N ASP A 633 -24.70 -5.63 -28.45
CA ASP A 633 -26.04 -5.07 -28.26
C ASP A 633 -26.20 -4.45 -26.86
N VAL A 634 -25.61 -5.07 -25.83
CA VAL A 634 -25.75 -4.64 -24.43
C VAL A 634 -24.39 -4.60 -23.76
N ILE A 635 -24.12 -3.53 -23.01
CA ILE A 635 -22.92 -3.38 -22.18
C ILE A 635 -23.33 -3.54 -20.72
N ILE A 636 -22.67 -4.45 -20.00
CA ILE A 636 -22.73 -4.56 -18.55
C ILE A 636 -21.35 -4.19 -17.99
N HIS A 637 -21.22 -2.95 -17.53
CA HIS A 637 -20.03 -2.44 -16.90
C HIS A 637 -20.03 -2.74 -15.39
N ASN A 638 -19.41 -3.85 -15.00
CA ASN A 638 -19.26 -4.30 -13.61
C ASN A 638 -17.84 -4.12 -13.06
N GLY A 639 -16.85 -3.92 -13.92
CA GLY A 639 -15.44 -3.73 -13.54
C GLY A 639 -15.26 -2.54 -12.60
N ALA A 640 -14.67 -2.81 -11.42
CA ALA A 640 -14.24 -1.79 -10.48
C ALA A 640 -13.02 -2.28 -9.69
N PHE A 641 -12.15 -1.35 -9.31
CA PHE A 641 -11.14 -1.55 -8.30
C PHE A 641 -11.71 -1.14 -6.93
N VAL A 642 -11.91 -2.12 -6.06
CA VAL A 642 -12.53 -1.94 -4.74
C VAL A 642 -11.42 -1.91 -3.69
N HIS A 643 -11.22 -0.75 -3.05
CA HIS A 643 -10.29 -0.60 -1.94
C HIS A 643 -10.87 0.34 -0.88
N TRP A 644 -10.85 -0.12 0.37
CA TRP A 644 -11.60 0.46 1.51
C TRP A 644 -10.95 1.71 2.08
N VAL A 645 -9.65 1.88 1.82
CA VAL A 645 -8.83 2.96 2.41
C VAL A 645 -8.29 3.91 1.35
N TYR A 646 -8.33 3.54 0.06
CA TYR A 646 -7.68 4.38 -0.95
C TYR A 646 -8.50 5.65 -1.19
N PRO A 647 -7.85 6.82 -1.29
CA PRO A 647 -8.53 8.05 -1.61
C PRO A 647 -9.02 8.03 -3.07
N TYR A 648 -9.97 8.92 -3.39
CA TYR A 648 -10.51 9.06 -4.74
C TYR A 648 -9.42 9.15 -5.81
N SER A 649 -8.35 9.92 -5.57
CA SER A 649 -7.25 10.11 -6.53
C SER A 649 -6.58 8.80 -6.99
N GLN A 650 -6.50 7.79 -6.13
CA GLN A 650 -5.91 6.48 -6.48
C GLN A 650 -6.91 5.54 -7.18
N LEU A 651 -8.21 5.74 -6.96
CA LEU A 651 -9.28 4.93 -7.56
C LEU A 651 -9.82 5.53 -8.87
N ARG A 652 -9.59 6.83 -9.09
CA ARG A 652 -10.11 7.63 -10.18
C ARG A 652 -9.87 7.00 -11.55
N ASP A 653 -8.65 6.60 -11.87
CA ASP A 653 -8.32 6.11 -13.21
C ASP A 653 -9.03 4.76 -13.50
N ALA A 654 -9.03 3.86 -12.52
CA ALA A 654 -9.67 2.55 -12.67
C ALA A 654 -11.21 2.63 -12.70
N ASN A 655 -11.81 3.46 -11.85
CA ASN A 655 -13.25 3.45 -11.60
C ASN A 655 -14.01 4.57 -12.34
N VAL A 656 -13.36 5.67 -12.71
CA VAL A 656 -13.99 6.82 -13.38
C VAL A 656 -13.54 6.89 -14.83
N ILE A 657 -12.23 6.97 -15.10
CA ILE A 657 -11.72 7.03 -16.48
C ILE A 657 -12.03 5.73 -17.23
N GLY A 658 -11.82 4.57 -16.59
CA GLY A 658 -12.24 3.28 -17.14
C GLY A 658 -13.74 3.23 -17.48
N THR A 659 -14.58 3.79 -16.62
CA THR A 659 -16.04 3.88 -16.88
C THR A 659 -16.34 4.75 -18.09
N ILE A 660 -15.70 5.92 -18.23
CA ILE A 660 -15.88 6.81 -19.38
C ILE A 660 -15.49 6.10 -20.68
N ASN A 661 -14.39 5.36 -20.71
CA ASN A 661 -13.96 4.64 -21.92
C ASN A 661 -14.97 3.55 -22.32
N VAL A 662 -15.54 2.83 -21.36
CA VAL A 662 -16.58 1.84 -21.62
C VAL A 662 -17.91 2.50 -21.99
N LEU A 663 -18.23 3.64 -21.39
CA LEU A 663 -19.40 4.46 -21.73
C LEU A 663 -19.32 4.97 -23.17
N ASN A 664 -18.17 5.47 -23.61
CA ASN A 664 -17.97 5.96 -24.97
C ASN A 664 -18.11 4.84 -26.02
N MET A 665 -17.84 3.57 -25.66
CA MET A 665 -18.17 2.41 -26.51
C MET A 665 -19.66 2.32 -26.87
N ALA A 666 -20.56 2.79 -25.99
CA ALA A 666 -21.99 2.81 -26.25
C ALA A 666 -22.38 3.82 -27.34
N GLY A 667 -21.57 4.86 -27.55
CA GLY A 667 -21.81 5.87 -28.57
C GLY A 667 -21.18 5.58 -29.95
N GLU A 668 -20.43 4.48 -30.08
CA GLU A 668 -19.72 4.11 -31.31
C GLU A 668 -20.25 2.79 -31.89
N GLY A 669 -20.20 2.62 -33.22
CA GLY A 669 -20.74 1.43 -33.90
C GLY A 669 -22.27 1.40 -33.92
N LYS A 670 -22.88 0.22 -33.73
CA LYS A 670 -24.35 0.10 -33.65
C LYS A 670 -24.90 0.61 -32.30
N PRO A 671 -26.16 1.08 -32.23
CA PRO A 671 -26.79 1.47 -30.96
C PRO A 671 -26.82 0.33 -29.94
N LYS A 672 -26.69 0.65 -28.64
CA LYS A 672 -26.61 -0.35 -27.55
C LYS A 672 -27.42 0.07 -26.33
N PHE A 673 -27.71 -0.87 -25.43
CA PHE A 673 -28.05 -0.53 -24.04
C PHE A 673 -26.80 -0.51 -23.17
N PHE A 674 -26.78 0.38 -22.17
CA PHE A 674 -25.69 0.51 -21.22
C PHE A 674 -26.17 0.29 -19.79
N SER A 675 -25.62 -0.73 -19.15
CA SER A 675 -25.87 -1.06 -17.75
C SER A 675 -24.59 -0.86 -16.94
N PHE A 676 -24.69 -0.12 -15.83
CA PHE A 676 -23.58 0.10 -14.90
C PHE A 676 -23.89 -0.52 -13.54
N VAL A 677 -22.97 -1.32 -13.02
CA VAL A 677 -23.06 -1.83 -11.64
C VAL A 677 -22.35 -0.84 -10.71
N SER A 678 -23.17 -0.06 -10.00
CA SER A 678 -22.72 0.86 -8.97
C SER A 678 -22.67 0.17 -7.60
N SER A 679 -23.01 0.87 -6.53
CA SER A 679 -23.01 0.40 -5.15
C SER A 679 -23.91 1.31 -4.31
N THR A 680 -24.58 0.79 -3.30
CA THR A 680 -25.25 1.65 -2.29
C THR A 680 -24.27 2.56 -1.57
N SER A 681 -22.97 2.30 -1.64
CA SER A 681 -21.94 3.18 -1.10
C SER A 681 -21.86 4.57 -1.74
N SER A 682 -22.58 4.81 -2.84
CA SER A 682 -22.79 6.15 -3.38
C SER A 682 -23.81 6.97 -2.57
N LEU A 683 -24.51 6.33 -1.62
CA LEU A 683 -25.53 6.90 -0.74
C LEU A 683 -25.08 6.94 0.73
N ASP A 684 -23.83 6.57 1.04
CA ASP A 684 -23.31 6.49 2.41
C ASP A 684 -23.01 7.89 2.98
N THR A 685 -24.06 8.70 3.14
CA THR A 685 -24.01 10.03 3.77
C THR A 685 -25.18 10.17 4.74
N ASP A 686 -24.98 10.97 5.80
CA ASP A 686 -26.05 11.24 6.78
C ASP A 686 -27.29 11.85 6.14
N TYR A 687 -27.13 12.57 5.02
CA TYR A 687 -28.25 13.08 4.24
C TYR A 687 -29.23 11.97 3.84
N PHE A 688 -28.75 10.88 3.24
CA PHE A 688 -29.62 9.80 2.78
C PHE A 688 -30.16 8.96 3.92
N VAL A 689 -29.40 8.81 5.02
CA VAL A 689 -29.90 8.17 6.24
C VAL A 689 -31.08 8.96 6.81
N ASN A 690 -30.93 10.28 6.97
CA ASN A 690 -31.98 11.14 7.52
C ASN A 690 -33.19 11.24 6.58
N LEU A 691 -32.96 11.35 5.28
CA LEU A 691 -34.03 11.36 4.28
C LEU A 691 -34.81 10.05 4.29
N SER A 692 -34.12 8.92 4.41
CA SER A 692 -34.75 7.61 4.55
C SER A 692 -35.66 7.56 5.79
N ASP A 693 -35.15 7.97 6.95
CA ASP A 693 -35.93 8.00 8.20
C ASP A 693 -37.18 8.89 8.08
N GLU A 694 -37.06 10.04 7.43
CA GLU A 694 -38.18 10.93 7.14
C GLU A 694 -39.23 10.26 6.24
N LEU A 695 -38.79 9.62 5.15
CA LEU A 695 -39.69 8.95 4.20
C LEU A 695 -40.43 7.78 4.85
N LEU A 696 -39.75 6.99 5.69
CA LEU A 696 -40.37 5.91 6.47
C LEU A 696 -41.41 6.44 7.45
N SER A 697 -41.14 7.58 8.12
CA SER A 697 -42.11 8.22 9.02
C SER A 697 -43.38 8.69 8.30
N GLN A 698 -43.28 8.94 6.99
CA GLN A 698 -44.40 9.29 6.10
C GLN A 698 -45.09 8.06 5.50
N GLY A 699 -44.64 6.84 5.82
CA GLY A 699 -45.19 5.59 5.27
C GLY A 699 -44.76 5.27 3.84
N LYS A 700 -43.63 5.84 3.37
CA LYS A 700 -43.02 5.51 2.07
C LYS A 700 -41.97 4.41 2.21
N SER A 701 -41.57 3.82 1.09
CA SER A 701 -40.71 2.61 1.05
C SER A 701 -39.21 2.85 1.25
N GLY A 702 -38.73 4.10 1.25
CA GLY A 702 -37.31 4.45 1.36
C GLY A 702 -36.87 5.46 0.28
N ILE A 703 -35.55 5.59 0.08
CA ILE A 703 -34.96 6.46 -0.94
C ILE A 703 -35.40 6.00 -2.33
N LEU A 704 -35.94 6.93 -3.12
CA LEU A 704 -36.43 6.65 -4.48
C LEU A 704 -35.29 6.44 -5.47
N GLU A 705 -35.49 5.54 -6.43
CA GLU A 705 -34.56 5.34 -7.55
C GLU A 705 -34.48 6.56 -8.49
N SER A 706 -35.48 7.43 -8.48
CA SER A 706 -35.50 8.68 -9.24
C SER A 706 -34.66 9.80 -8.62
N ASP A 707 -34.08 9.59 -7.44
CA ASP A 707 -33.24 10.58 -6.77
C ASP A 707 -32.02 10.98 -7.64
N ASP A 708 -31.63 12.26 -7.58
CA ASP A 708 -30.59 12.86 -8.41
C ASP A 708 -29.16 12.65 -7.88
N LEU A 709 -29.03 11.99 -6.72
CA LEU A 709 -27.80 11.66 -6.03
C LEU A 709 -27.02 12.89 -5.52
N GLN A 710 -27.59 14.10 -5.53
CA GLN A 710 -26.87 15.31 -5.09
C GLN A 710 -26.56 15.31 -3.60
N GLY A 711 -27.33 14.57 -2.79
CA GLY A 711 -27.09 14.34 -1.36
C GLY A 711 -25.71 13.72 -1.02
N SER A 712 -25.01 13.18 -2.02
CA SER A 712 -23.66 12.63 -1.89
C SER A 712 -22.62 13.33 -2.77
N SER A 713 -22.95 14.50 -3.33
CA SER A 713 -21.98 15.39 -3.98
C SER A 713 -20.90 15.89 -3.02
N LYS A 714 -21.19 15.82 -1.72
CA LYS A 714 -20.28 16.01 -0.60
C LYS A 714 -20.58 14.94 0.46
N GLY A 715 -19.68 14.76 1.42
CA GLY A 715 -19.95 13.95 2.61
C GLY A 715 -19.59 12.47 2.51
N LEU A 716 -19.22 11.93 1.33
CA LEU A 716 -18.80 10.54 1.23
C LEU A 716 -17.43 10.32 1.88
N GLY A 717 -17.37 9.48 2.92
CA GLY A 717 -16.18 9.27 3.76
C GLY A 717 -15.07 8.41 3.16
N ASN A 718 -15.34 7.63 2.10
CA ASN A 718 -14.35 6.73 1.48
C ASN A 718 -14.21 6.95 -0.04
N GLY A 719 -13.01 6.73 -0.57
CA GLY A 719 -12.71 6.96 -1.99
C GLY A 719 -13.47 6.04 -2.95
N TYR A 720 -13.90 4.86 -2.51
CA TYR A 720 -14.67 3.94 -3.34
C TYR A 720 -16.09 4.49 -3.61
N GLY A 721 -16.80 4.91 -2.57
CA GLY A 721 -18.09 5.60 -2.67
C GLY A 721 -17.99 6.86 -3.54
N GLN A 722 -16.95 7.68 -3.31
CA GLN A 722 -16.67 8.87 -4.14
C GLN A 722 -16.51 8.50 -5.62
N SER A 723 -15.74 7.46 -5.94
CA SER A 723 -15.55 7.01 -7.33
C SER A 723 -16.83 6.48 -7.99
N LYS A 724 -17.69 5.79 -7.24
CA LYS A 724 -19.00 5.31 -7.73
C LYS A 724 -19.96 6.46 -7.96
N TRP A 725 -20.02 7.42 -7.04
CA TRP A 725 -20.79 8.64 -7.21
C TRP A 725 -20.36 9.41 -8.47
N SER A 726 -19.06 9.61 -8.68
CA SER A 726 -18.53 10.33 -9.85
C SER A 726 -18.89 9.62 -11.16
N ALA A 727 -18.75 8.29 -11.20
CA ALA A 727 -19.15 7.48 -12.34
C ALA A 727 -20.66 7.63 -12.63
N GLU A 728 -21.52 7.51 -11.61
CA GLU A 728 -22.96 7.67 -11.77
C GLU A 728 -23.35 9.06 -12.28
N TYR A 729 -22.74 10.11 -11.72
CA TYR A 729 -22.97 11.48 -12.15
C TYR A 729 -22.68 11.64 -13.64
N ILE A 730 -21.54 11.14 -14.11
CA ILE A 730 -21.11 11.22 -15.50
C ILE A 730 -22.03 10.40 -16.42
N ILE A 731 -22.41 9.18 -16.02
CA ILE A 731 -23.32 8.33 -16.80
C ILE A 731 -24.69 9.00 -16.94
N ARG A 732 -25.21 9.66 -15.89
CA ARG A 732 -26.47 10.43 -15.97
C ARG A 732 -26.39 11.58 -16.99
N ARG A 733 -25.25 12.28 -17.07
CA ARG A 733 -25.00 13.29 -18.11
C ARG A 733 -24.96 12.70 -19.52
N ALA A 734 -24.55 11.44 -19.68
CA ALA A 734 -24.67 10.72 -20.95
C ALA A 734 -26.13 10.30 -21.23
N GLY A 735 -26.91 9.97 -20.21
CA GLY A 735 -28.36 9.75 -20.28
C GLY A 735 -29.10 10.94 -20.90
N GLU A 736 -28.78 12.15 -20.44
CA GLU A 736 -29.30 13.41 -21.00
C GLU A 736 -28.93 13.61 -22.49
N ARG A 737 -27.94 12.88 -22.99
CA ARG A 737 -27.47 12.90 -24.38
C ARG A 737 -27.99 11.69 -25.19
N GLY A 738 -29.02 11.02 -24.71
CA GLY A 738 -29.73 9.93 -25.42
C GLY A 738 -29.32 8.51 -25.02
N LEU A 739 -28.41 8.34 -24.05
CA LEU A 739 -28.05 7.02 -23.55
C LEU A 739 -29.23 6.38 -22.81
N ARG A 740 -29.55 5.12 -23.14
CA ARG A 740 -30.57 4.31 -22.45
C ARG A 740 -29.95 3.11 -21.76
N GLY A 741 -30.58 2.72 -20.66
CA GLY A 741 -30.17 1.57 -19.86
C GLY A 741 -30.41 1.81 -18.38
N CYS A 742 -29.57 1.24 -17.53
CA CYS A 742 -29.79 1.25 -16.09
C CYS A 742 -28.49 1.34 -15.27
N ILE A 743 -28.50 2.17 -14.23
CA ILE A 743 -27.52 2.10 -13.15
C ILE A 743 -28.11 1.19 -12.06
N THR A 744 -27.48 0.06 -11.78
CA THR A 744 -27.91 -0.86 -10.73
C THR A 744 -27.06 -0.66 -9.48
N ARG A 745 -27.69 -0.32 -8.34
CA ARG A 745 -27.03 -0.07 -7.04
C ARG A 745 -27.25 -1.24 -6.08
N PRO A 746 -26.38 -2.25 -6.07
CA PRO A 746 -26.51 -3.34 -5.12
C PRO A 746 -26.12 -2.95 -3.70
N GLY A 747 -26.82 -3.51 -2.72
CA GLY A 747 -26.38 -3.60 -1.33
C GLY A 747 -25.18 -4.54 -1.16
N TYR A 748 -25.00 -5.07 0.05
CA TYR A 748 -23.94 -6.03 0.34
C TYR A 748 -24.16 -7.31 -0.47
N VAL A 749 -23.27 -7.55 -1.44
CA VAL A 749 -23.26 -8.74 -2.28
C VAL A 749 -22.68 -9.91 -1.49
N THR A 750 -23.56 -10.79 -1.03
CA THR A 750 -23.22 -11.93 -0.16
C THR A 750 -23.09 -13.24 -0.94
N GLY A 751 -22.96 -14.37 -0.24
CA GLY A 751 -22.74 -15.68 -0.84
C GLY A 751 -23.77 -16.13 -1.86
N PHE A 752 -23.38 -17.14 -2.64
CA PHE A 752 -24.30 -17.81 -3.56
C PHE A 752 -25.43 -18.47 -2.78
N SER A 753 -26.68 -18.18 -3.14
CA SER A 753 -27.82 -18.62 -2.36
C SER A 753 -27.96 -20.15 -2.21
N ARG A 754 -27.42 -20.94 -3.15
CA ARG A 754 -27.53 -22.41 -3.13
C ARG A 754 -26.42 -23.11 -2.35
N THR A 755 -25.17 -22.72 -2.55
CA THR A 755 -24.01 -23.43 -1.98
C THR A 755 -23.29 -22.65 -0.90
N GLY A 756 -23.63 -21.36 -0.71
CA GLY A 756 -22.93 -20.44 0.17
C GLY A 756 -21.59 -19.94 -0.36
N ALA A 757 -21.21 -20.30 -1.60
CA ALA A 757 -19.95 -19.88 -2.21
C ALA A 757 -19.77 -18.35 -2.14
N SER A 758 -18.71 -17.92 -1.45
CA SER A 758 -18.47 -16.51 -1.08
C SER A 758 -16.99 -16.15 -1.16
N ASN A 759 -16.69 -14.85 -1.25
CA ASN A 759 -15.35 -14.33 -1.00
C ASN A 759 -15.15 -14.18 0.51
N THR A 760 -14.19 -14.90 1.09
CA THR A 760 -13.93 -14.93 2.54
C THR A 760 -13.25 -13.67 3.08
N ASP A 761 -12.73 -12.80 2.21
CA ASP A 761 -12.18 -11.49 2.58
C ASP A 761 -13.29 -10.42 2.62
N ASP A 762 -14.42 -10.75 3.22
CA ASP A 762 -15.62 -9.90 3.34
C ASP A 762 -15.84 -9.43 4.79
N PHE A 763 -16.34 -8.19 4.94
CA PHE A 763 -16.56 -7.58 6.25
C PHE A 763 -17.57 -8.37 7.11
N LEU A 764 -18.72 -8.74 6.54
CA LEU A 764 -19.78 -9.44 7.28
C LEU A 764 -19.38 -10.87 7.64
N LEU A 765 -18.61 -11.54 6.78
CA LEU A 765 -18.07 -12.87 7.09
C LEU A 765 -16.96 -12.83 8.16
N ARG A 766 -16.13 -11.79 8.17
CA ARG A 766 -15.13 -11.55 9.23
C ARG A 766 -15.79 -11.21 10.57
N MET A 767 -16.87 -10.43 10.57
CA MET A 767 -17.71 -10.20 11.76
C MET A 767 -18.28 -11.51 12.30
N LEU A 768 -18.87 -12.34 11.43
CA LEU A 768 -19.41 -13.65 11.83
C LEU A 768 -18.34 -14.55 12.47
N LYS A 769 -17.16 -14.66 11.84
CA LYS A 769 -16.04 -15.46 12.36
C LYS A 769 -15.48 -14.87 13.66
N GLY A 770 -15.24 -13.56 13.71
CA GLY A 770 -14.71 -12.89 14.89
C GLY A 770 -15.63 -13.01 16.10
N SER A 771 -16.95 -12.94 15.88
CA SER A 771 -17.94 -13.20 16.93
C SER A 771 -17.91 -14.64 17.44
N ALA A 772 -17.71 -15.62 16.55
CA ALA A 772 -17.56 -17.02 16.93
C ALA A 772 -16.25 -17.27 17.72
N GLU A 773 -15.15 -16.62 17.35
CA GLU A 773 -13.85 -16.70 18.04
C GLU A 773 -13.88 -16.05 19.42
N LEU A 774 -14.51 -14.88 19.53
CA LEU A 774 -14.63 -14.12 20.77
C LEU A 774 -15.61 -14.77 21.77
N GLY A 775 -16.60 -15.52 21.28
CA GLY A 775 -17.70 -16.02 22.12
C GLY A 775 -18.79 -14.96 22.39
N ALA A 776 -18.74 -13.82 21.70
CA ALA A 776 -19.68 -12.72 21.87
C ALA A 776 -19.83 -11.90 20.58
N TYR A 777 -20.98 -11.25 20.40
CA TYR A 777 -21.27 -10.38 19.26
C TYR A 777 -21.94 -9.07 19.71
N PRO A 778 -21.74 -7.96 18.98
CA PRO A 778 -22.31 -6.68 19.35
C PRO A 778 -23.82 -6.66 19.07
N ASP A 779 -24.61 -6.19 20.03
CA ASP A 779 -26.07 -6.08 19.93
C ASP A 779 -26.48 -4.80 19.19
N ILE A 780 -26.24 -4.77 17.88
CA ILE A 780 -26.61 -3.67 16.98
C ILE A 780 -27.86 -4.06 16.19
N THR A 781 -28.91 -3.24 16.26
CA THR A 781 -30.24 -3.52 15.68
C THR A 781 -30.47 -2.90 14.30
N ASN A 782 -29.43 -2.31 13.70
CA ASN A 782 -29.50 -1.76 12.35
C ASN A 782 -29.80 -2.85 11.32
N ASN A 783 -30.61 -2.51 10.32
CA ASN A 783 -30.82 -3.36 9.16
C ASN A 783 -29.56 -3.39 8.28
N VAL A 784 -29.21 -4.59 7.81
CA VAL A 784 -28.11 -4.78 6.87
C VAL A 784 -28.66 -5.23 5.53
N ASN A 785 -28.26 -4.52 4.48
CA ASN A 785 -28.74 -4.75 3.13
C ASN A 785 -28.04 -5.95 2.45
N MET A 786 -28.23 -7.14 2.99
CA MET A 786 -27.60 -8.36 2.49
C MET A 786 -28.40 -8.97 1.33
N VAL A 787 -27.77 -9.11 0.16
CA VAL A 787 -28.39 -9.68 -1.04
C VAL A 787 -27.52 -10.81 -1.58
N PRO A 788 -28.06 -12.02 -1.84
CA PRO A 788 -27.29 -13.11 -2.45
C PRO A 788 -26.77 -12.75 -3.85
N VAL A 789 -25.51 -13.08 -4.15
CA VAL A 789 -24.83 -12.69 -5.41
C VAL A 789 -25.58 -13.13 -6.67
N ASP A 790 -26.26 -14.27 -6.65
CA ASP A 790 -27.03 -14.76 -7.78
C ASP A 790 -28.32 -13.97 -8.02
N HIS A 791 -28.92 -13.42 -6.96
CA HIS A 791 -30.04 -12.50 -7.11
C HIS A 791 -29.56 -11.13 -7.60
N VAL A 792 -28.43 -10.62 -7.09
CA VAL A 792 -27.80 -9.39 -7.62
C VAL A 792 -27.50 -9.53 -9.11
N ALA A 793 -26.91 -10.65 -9.53
CA ALA A 793 -26.66 -10.94 -10.94
C ALA A 793 -27.95 -11.02 -11.77
N ARG A 794 -29.02 -11.63 -11.24
CA ARG A 794 -30.33 -11.67 -11.88
C ARG A 794 -30.91 -10.26 -12.09
N VAL A 795 -30.80 -9.36 -11.10
CA VAL A 795 -31.26 -7.98 -11.24
C VAL A 795 -30.42 -7.24 -12.27
N VAL A 796 -29.09 -7.30 -12.19
CA VAL A 796 -28.18 -6.63 -13.15
C VAL A 796 -28.46 -7.06 -14.59
N THR A 797 -28.67 -8.35 -14.83
CA THR A 797 -28.95 -8.84 -16.17
C THR A 797 -30.36 -8.49 -16.64
N ALA A 798 -31.36 -8.54 -15.74
CA ALA A 798 -32.72 -8.13 -16.05
C ALA A 798 -32.82 -6.64 -16.41
N THR A 799 -32.17 -5.76 -15.64
CA THR A 799 -32.15 -4.31 -15.90
C THR A 799 -31.32 -3.94 -17.13
N ALA A 800 -30.27 -4.72 -17.45
CA ALA A 800 -29.48 -4.53 -18.66
C ALA A 800 -30.24 -4.91 -19.94
N LEU A 801 -31.02 -6.00 -19.89
CA LEU A 801 -31.77 -6.53 -21.04
C LEU A 801 -33.16 -5.89 -21.18
N ASN A 802 -33.76 -5.52 -20.06
CA ASN A 802 -35.08 -4.90 -19.99
C ASN A 802 -35.01 -3.67 -19.07
N PRO A 803 -34.39 -2.54 -19.51
CA PRO A 803 -34.35 -1.33 -18.72
C PRO A 803 -35.75 -0.92 -18.22
N PRO A 804 -35.86 -0.41 -16.99
CA PRO A 804 -37.17 -0.15 -16.38
C PRO A 804 -37.91 1.03 -17.03
N ASN A 805 -37.18 1.97 -17.64
CA ASN A 805 -37.72 3.07 -18.44
C ASN A 805 -37.31 2.90 -19.92
N ASP A 806 -38.25 3.15 -20.83
CA ASP A 806 -38.07 3.00 -22.27
C ASP A 806 -37.54 4.28 -22.95
N ASP A 807 -37.49 5.43 -22.27
CA ASP A 807 -37.11 6.71 -22.88
C ASP A 807 -35.81 7.30 -22.31
N GLU A 808 -35.45 6.93 -21.08
CA GLU A 808 -34.30 7.51 -20.37
C GLU A 808 -33.45 6.47 -19.64
N LEU A 809 -32.21 6.86 -19.33
CA LEU A 809 -31.38 6.13 -18.38
C LEU A 809 -32.01 6.19 -16.99
N SER A 810 -32.17 5.03 -16.37
CA SER A 810 -32.83 4.87 -15.08
C SER A 810 -31.88 4.31 -14.02
N VAL A 811 -32.32 4.29 -12.77
CA VAL A 811 -31.60 3.61 -11.67
C VAL A 811 -32.48 2.49 -11.13
N ALA A 812 -31.85 1.41 -10.71
CA ALA A 812 -32.47 0.30 -9.99
C ALA A 812 -31.69 0.03 -8.69
N HIS A 813 -32.35 0.01 -7.55
CA HIS A 813 -31.74 -0.40 -6.28
C HIS A 813 -31.85 -1.91 -6.13
N VAL A 814 -30.83 -2.56 -5.59
CA VAL A 814 -30.92 -3.99 -5.20
C VAL A 814 -30.87 -4.07 -3.69
N THR A 815 -32.02 -4.28 -3.08
CA THR A 815 -32.18 -4.37 -1.63
C THR A 815 -32.62 -5.78 -1.20
N GLY A 816 -32.26 -6.18 0.01
CA GLY A 816 -32.59 -7.48 0.58
C GLY A 816 -34.05 -7.56 0.97
N HIS A 817 -34.73 -8.64 0.58
CA HIS A 817 -36.10 -8.97 0.99
C HIS A 817 -36.13 -10.36 1.66
N PRO A 818 -36.09 -10.46 3.00
CA PRO A 818 -36.05 -9.36 3.98
C PRO A 818 -34.64 -8.74 4.14
N ARG A 819 -34.57 -7.55 4.75
CA ARG A 819 -33.34 -7.03 5.36
C ARG A 819 -33.22 -7.57 6.78
N ILE A 820 -32.11 -8.21 7.09
CA ILE A 820 -31.84 -8.80 8.41
C ILE A 820 -31.21 -7.75 9.33
N GLN A 821 -31.51 -7.79 10.63
CA GLN A 821 -30.80 -6.97 11.61
C GLN A 821 -29.38 -7.52 11.85
N PHE A 822 -28.43 -6.64 12.15
CA PHE A 822 -27.04 -7.03 12.32
C PHE A 822 -26.83 -8.03 13.48
N ASN A 823 -27.48 -7.80 14.61
CA ASN A 823 -27.49 -8.71 15.75
C ASN A 823 -28.18 -10.06 15.44
N ASP A 824 -29.25 -10.07 14.64
CA ASP A 824 -29.90 -11.31 14.18
C ASP A 824 -28.97 -12.12 13.27
N TYR A 825 -28.27 -11.45 12.34
CA TYR A 825 -27.29 -12.09 11.46
C TYR A 825 -26.15 -12.75 12.24
N LEU A 826 -25.55 -12.04 13.20
CA LEU A 826 -24.47 -12.60 14.03
C LEU A 826 -25.01 -13.65 15.02
N GLY A 827 -26.17 -13.39 15.61
CA GLY A 827 -26.87 -14.27 16.54
C GLY A 827 -27.33 -15.59 15.92
N CYS A 828 -27.41 -15.70 14.58
CA CYS A 828 -27.68 -16.95 13.88
C CYS A 828 -26.75 -18.09 14.30
N LEU A 829 -25.49 -17.79 14.64
CA LEU A 829 -24.51 -18.77 15.12
C LEU A 829 -25.01 -19.52 16.37
N ASN A 830 -25.67 -18.85 17.30
CA ASN A 830 -26.25 -19.48 18.50
C ASN A 830 -27.33 -20.52 18.12
N THR A 831 -28.16 -20.19 17.12
CA THR A 831 -29.19 -21.12 16.61
C THR A 831 -28.58 -22.42 16.07
N TYR A 832 -27.39 -22.34 15.47
CA TYR A 832 -26.66 -23.48 14.90
C TYR A 832 -25.62 -24.13 15.83
N GLY A 833 -25.64 -23.79 17.13
CA GLY A 833 -24.86 -24.50 18.16
C GLY A 833 -23.49 -23.93 18.50
N TYR A 834 -23.19 -22.69 18.11
CA TYR A 834 -22.03 -21.96 18.62
C TYR A 834 -22.37 -21.32 19.98
N ASP A 835 -21.45 -21.42 20.93
CA ASP A 835 -21.61 -20.80 22.25
C ASP A 835 -21.20 -19.33 22.21
N ILE A 836 -22.15 -18.47 21.81
CA ILE A 836 -21.96 -17.02 21.75
C ILE A 836 -23.14 -16.27 22.38
N LYS A 837 -22.87 -15.08 22.92
CA LYS A 837 -23.89 -14.21 23.55
C LYS A 837 -23.87 -12.78 22.98
N PRO A 838 -25.02 -12.08 22.95
CA PRO A 838 -25.03 -10.66 22.64
C PRO A 838 -24.39 -9.87 23.77
N GLU A 839 -23.64 -8.82 23.41
CA GLU A 839 -23.10 -7.83 24.32
C GLU A 839 -23.42 -6.42 23.79
N ASP A 840 -23.68 -5.48 24.70
CA ASP A 840 -23.78 -4.06 24.34
C ASP A 840 -22.48 -3.61 23.66
N TYR A 841 -22.56 -2.77 22.63
CA TYR A 841 -21.43 -2.42 21.77
C TYR A 841 -20.19 -1.96 22.56
N PRO A 842 -20.27 -1.03 23.53
CA PRO A 842 -19.09 -0.61 24.32
C PRO A 842 -18.50 -1.74 25.18
N VAL A 843 -19.33 -2.69 25.61
CA VAL A 843 -18.85 -3.88 26.34
C VAL A 843 -18.15 -4.82 25.38
N TRP A 844 -18.75 -5.05 24.22
CA TRP A 844 -18.19 -5.90 23.17
C TRP A 844 -16.85 -5.37 22.63
N THR A 845 -16.70 -4.06 22.43
CA THR A 845 -15.43 -3.46 21.99
C THR A 845 -14.33 -3.69 23.03
N THR A 846 -14.64 -3.52 24.32
CA THR A 846 -13.71 -3.83 25.41
C THR A 846 -13.34 -5.31 25.43
N SER A 847 -14.32 -6.21 25.25
CA SER A 847 -14.09 -7.66 25.15
C SER A 847 -13.16 -8.01 23.98
N LEU A 848 -13.39 -7.39 22.82
CA LEU A 848 -12.57 -7.60 21.62
C LEU A 848 -11.15 -7.03 21.77
N GLU A 849 -11.02 -5.81 22.30
CA GLU A 849 -9.73 -5.19 22.60
C GLU A 849 -8.90 -6.09 23.52
N LYS A 850 -9.50 -6.59 24.60
CA LYS A 850 -8.84 -7.52 25.51
C LYS A 850 -8.42 -8.82 24.84
N PHE A 851 -9.34 -9.43 24.09
CA PHE A 851 -9.10 -10.69 23.38
C PHE A 851 -7.90 -10.60 22.42
N VAL A 852 -7.78 -9.46 21.73
CA VAL A 852 -6.75 -9.26 20.72
C VAL A 852 -5.44 -8.73 21.30
N VAL A 853 -5.50 -7.76 22.20
CA VAL A 853 -4.33 -7.03 22.68
C VAL A 853 -3.73 -7.67 23.93
N GLU A 854 -4.55 -8.08 24.89
CA GLU A 854 -4.05 -8.63 26.17
C GLU A 854 -3.80 -10.14 26.09
N GLU A 855 -4.69 -10.88 25.42
CA GLU A 855 -4.59 -12.34 25.33
C GLU A 855 -3.76 -12.83 24.14
N SER A 856 -3.32 -11.91 23.26
CA SER A 856 -2.53 -12.21 22.04
C SER A 856 -3.15 -13.31 21.16
N LYS A 857 -4.48 -13.42 21.14
CA LYS A 857 -5.19 -14.40 20.31
C LYS A 857 -5.42 -13.87 18.91
N GLU A 858 -5.27 -14.74 17.92
CA GLU A 858 -5.61 -14.42 16.53
C GLU A 858 -7.12 -14.19 16.42
N SER A 859 -7.52 -13.08 15.79
CA SER A 859 -8.93 -12.77 15.48
C SER A 859 -9.08 -12.42 14.00
N ALA A 860 -10.16 -12.90 13.38
CA ALA A 860 -10.55 -12.51 12.03
C ALA A 860 -10.82 -11.00 11.88
N LEU A 861 -11.08 -10.30 13.00
CA LEU A 861 -11.33 -8.86 13.09
C LEU A 861 -10.06 -8.02 13.26
N PHE A 862 -8.89 -8.63 13.44
CA PHE A 862 -7.63 -7.89 13.62
C PHE A 862 -7.39 -6.82 12.54
N PRO A 863 -7.56 -7.10 11.22
CA PRO A 863 -7.36 -6.10 10.18
C PRO A 863 -8.40 -4.96 10.19
N LEU A 864 -9.50 -5.14 10.92
CA LEU A 864 -10.67 -4.27 10.96
C LEU A 864 -10.83 -3.56 12.30
N LEU A 865 -9.89 -3.73 13.26
CA LEU A 865 -10.01 -3.15 14.61
C LEU A 865 -10.32 -1.65 14.60
N HIS A 866 -9.64 -0.90 13.73
CA HIS A 866 -9.85 0.54 13.57
C HIS A 866 -11.28 0.91 13.10
N PHE A 867 -11.98 -0.02 12.46
CA PHE A 867 -13.35 0.16 11.98
C PHE A 867 -14.37 -0.36 13.00
N VAL A 868 -14.13 -1.55 13.59
CA VAL A 868 -15.10 -2.20 14.50
C VAL A 868 -15.04 -1.68 15.94
N LEU A 869 -13.98 -0.96 16.33
CA LEU A 869 -13.84 -0.38 17.67
C LEU A 869 -14.17 1.12 17.74
N ASP A 870 -14.41 1.76 16.59
CA ASP A 870 -14.77 3.18 16.48
C ASP A 870 -16.28 3.36 16.70
N ASN A 871 -17.07 3.71 15.67
CA ASN A 871 -18.52 3.88 15.78
C ASN A 871 -19.29 2.91 14.87
N LEU A 872 -19.06 1.62 15.05
CA LEU A 872 -19.72 0.58 14.25
C LEU A 872 -21.26 0.69 14.22
N PRO A 873 -21.97 1.03 15.32
CA PRO A 873 -23.42 1.23 15.27
C PRO A 873 -23.84 2.36 14.34
N GLN A 874 -23.10 3.47 14.26
CA GLN A 874 -23.44 4.53 13.32
C GLN A 874 -23.02 4.15 11.89
N ASP A 875 -21.81 3.59 11.72
CA ASP A 875 -21.25 3.24 10.41
C ASP A 875 -22.00 2.10 9.70
N THR A 876 -22.72 1.27 10.45
CA THR A 876 -23.57 0.20 9.90
C THR A 876 -24.99 0.63 9.57
N LYS A 877 -25.37 1.88 9.91
CA LYS A 877 -26.71 2.39 9.59
C LYS A 877 -26.79 2.69 8.09
N ALA A 878 -27.69 2.00 7.40
CA ALA A 878 -27.92 2.18 5.97
C ALA A 878 -29.34 2.69 5.70
N PRO A 879 -29.54 3.57 4.70
CA PRO A 879 -30.87 3.99 4.30
C PRO A 879 -31.71 2.80 3.80
N GLU A 880 -33.03 2.87 4.02
CA GLU A 880 -34.02 2.03 3.35
C GLU A 880 -34.20 2.53 1.91
N LEU A 881 -34.45 1.60 1.00
CA LEU A 881 -34.40 1.82 -0.44
C LEU A 881 -35.69 1.34 -1.10
N ASP A 882 -36.22 2.14 -2.02
CA ASP A 882 -37.26 1.70 -2.94
C ASP A 882 -36.63 0.96 -4.13
N ASP A 883 -37.10 -0.24 -4.45
CA ASP A 883 -36.57 -1.07 -5.54
C ASP A 883 -37.60 -1.34 -6.64
N THR A 884 -38.54 -0.40 -6.83
CA THR A 884 -39.64 -0.55 -7.78
C THR A 884 -39.16 -0.80 -9.22
N ASN A 885 -38.09 -0.14 -9.66
CA ASN A 885 -37.52 -0.30 -10.99
C ASN A 885 -36.78 -1.64 -11.15
N ALA A 886 -36.13 -2.13 -10.10
CA ALA A 886 -35.62 -3.50 -10.09
C ALA A 886 -36.77 -4.51 -10.27
N ALA A 887 -37.85 -4.38 -9.48
CA ALA A 887 -39.03 -5.24 -9.57
C ALA A 887 -39.69 -5.20 -10.96
N LYS A 888 -39.84 -4.01 -11.57
CA LYS A 888 -40.35 -3.85 -12.94
C LYS A 888 -39.51 -4.60 -13.97
N SER A 889 -38.18 -4.47 -13.88
CA SER A 889 -37.26 -5.10 -14.83
C SER A 889 -37.28 -6.62 -14.68
N LEU A 890 -37.31 -7.12 -13.44
CA LEU A 890 -37.45 -8.55 -13.14
C LEU A 890 -38.76 -9.14 -13.67
N ALA A 891 -39.88 -8.42 -13.51
CA ALA A 891 -41.18 -8.85 -14.02
C ALA A 891 -41.19 -8.90 -15.56
N LYS A 892 -40.56 -7.93 -16.24
CA LYS A 892 -40.38 -7.96 -17.71
C LYS A 892 -39.49 -9.14 -18.13
N ASP A 893 -38.45 -9.44 -17.37
CA ASP A 893 -37.48 -10.50 -17.66
C ASP A 893 -38.05 -11.92 -17.48
N ALA A 894 -39.11 -12.07 -16.67
CA ALA A 894 -39.84 -13.33 -16.47
C ALA A 894 -40.28 -13.99 -17.79
N LYS A 895 -40.51 -13.21 -18.85
CA LYS A 895 -40.85 -13.72 -20.19
C LYS A 895 -39.73 -14.58 -20.80
N TYR A 896 -38.47 -14.34 -20.44
CA TYR A 896 -37.31 -15.10 -20.92
C TYR A 896 -36.86 -16.18 -19.95
N THR A 897 -37.01 -15.94 -18.64
CA THR A 897 -36.56 -16.86 -17.59
C THR A 897 -37.59 -17.93 -17.24
N GLY A 898 -38.89 -17.64 -17.46
CA GLY A 898 -40.00 -18.47 -16.98
C GLY A 898 -40.22 -18.39 -15.46
N GLU A 899 -39.53 -17.47 -14.77
CA GLU A 899 -39.56 -17.31 -13.32
C GLU A 899 -39.73 -15.83 -12.96
N ASP A 900 -40.80 -15.51 -12.23
CA ASP A 900 -41.00 -14.16 -11.67
C ASP A 900 -40.38 -14.07 -10.28
N VAL A 901 -39.26 -13.35 -10.21
CA VAL A 901 -38.52 -13.09 -8.96
C VAL A 901 -38.63 -11.63 -8.52
N SER A 902 -39.62 -10.88 -9.01
CA SER A 902 -39.78 -9.43 -8.75
C SER A 902 -40.02 -9.06 -7.29
N LYS A 903 -40.33 -10.04 -6.43
CA LYS A 903 -40.45 -9.87 -4.97
C LYS A 903 -39.11 -9.66 -4.25
N GLY A 904 -37.99 -9.79 -4.98
CA GLY A 904 -36.66 -9.66 -4.41
C GLY A 904 -36.21 -10.90 -3.63
N LYS A 905 -34.96 -10.86 -3.15
CA LYS A 905 -34.38 -11.89 -2.29
C LYS A 905 -33.36 -11.27 -1.33
N GLY A 906 -33.48 -11.57 -0.05
CA GLY A 906 -32.54 -11.18 1.00
C GLY A 906 -31.83 -12.36 1.64
N VAL A 907 -31.20 -12.10 2.78
CA VAL A 907 -30.58 -13.12 3.62
C VAL A 907 -31.36 -13.20 4.93
N ASP A 908 -31.94 -14.36 5.19
CA ASP A 908 -32.60 -14.68 6.46
C ASP A 908 -31.78 -15.73 7.25
N LEU A 909 -32.37 -16.26 8.32
CA LEU A 909 -31.76 -17.31 9.15
C LEU A 909 -31.38 -18.58 8.36
N GLU A 910 -32.20 -18.99 7.39
CA GLU A 910 -31.97 -20.20 6.61
C GLU A 910 -30.85 -19.99 5.60
N GLN A 911 -30.87 -18.84 4.91
CA GLN A 911 -29.81 -18.45 4.00
C GLN A 911 -28.46 -18.27 4.71
N THR A 912 -28.47 -17.71 5.92
CA THR A 912 -27.27 -17.61 6.78
C THR A 912 -26.75 -18.99 7.17
N GLY A 913 -27.64 -19.96 7.42
CA GLY A 913 -27.26 -21.36 7.66
C GLY A 913 -26.51 -22.00 6.49
N ILE A 914 -26.91 -21.72 5.25
CA ILE A 914 -26.20 -22.15 4.04
C ILE A 914 -24.79 -21.55 4.01
N TYR A 915 -24.65 -20.27 4.36
CA TYR A 915 -23.35 -19.58 4.40
C TYR A 915 -22.44 -20.18 5.47
N ILE A 916 -22.94 -20.40 6.69
CA ILE A 916 -22.18 -21.06 7.77
C ILE A 916 -21.71 -22.45 7.33
N SER A 917 -22.58 -23.23 6.69
CA SER A 917 -22.27 -24.57 6.21
C SER A 917 -21.15 -24.57 5.17
N TYR A 918 -21.16 -23.61 4.25
CA TYR A 918 -20.07 -23.39 3.30
C TYR A 918 -18.76 -23.03 4.01
N LEU A 919 -18.79 -22.05 4.92
CA LEU A 919 -17.60 -21.59 5.65
C LEU A 919 -16.95 -22.72 6.47
N ILE A 920 -17.75 -23.62 7.03
CA ILE A 920 -17.26 -24.83 7.69
C ILE A 920 -16.60 -25.78 6.69
N LYS A 921 -17.25 -26.04 5.54
CA LYS A 921 -16.71 -26.96 4.53
C LYS A 921 -15.36 -26.50 3.97
N ILE A 922 -15.17 -25.20 3.80
CA ILE A 922 -13.90 -24.63 3.32
C ILE A 922 -12.87 -24.37 4.44
N GLY A 923 -13.18 -24.74 5.69
CA GLY A 923 -12.27 -24.57 6.83
C GLY A 923 -12.11 -23.14 7.32
N PHE A 924 -12.95 -22.19 6.88
CA PHE A 924 -12.88 -20.80 7.32
C PHE A 924 -13.44 -20.59 8.73
N LEU A 925 -14.56 -21.27 9.03
CA LEU A 925 -15.25 -21.22 10.32
C LEU A 925 -15.17 -22.61 10.99
N PRO A 926 -14.82 -22.71 12.29
CA PRO A 926 -14.78 -23.99 12.97
C PRO A 926 -16.18 -24.60 13.09
N LYS A 927 -16.27 -25.93 13.23
CA LYS A 927 -17.57 -26.59 13.51
C LYS A 927 -18.09 -26.17 14.90
N PRO A 928 -19.42 -26.01 15.06
CA PRO A 928 -20.00 -25.71 16.36
C PRO A 928 -19.72 -26.83 17.37
N THR A 929 -19.45 -26.45 18.62
CA THR A 929 -19.09 -27.36 19.73
C THR A 929 -20.27 -27.71 20.63
N GLY A 930 -21.40 -26.99 20.53
CA GLY A 930 -22.50 -27.06 21.48
C GLY A 930 -23.46 -28.23 21.25
N ALA A 931 -23.77 -28.97 22.32
CA ALA A 931 -24.81 -29.99 22.38
C ALA A 931 -26.27 -29.43 22.31
N ASN A 932 -26.43 -28.11 22.17
CA ASN A 932 -27.69 -27.37 22.33
C ASN A 932 -28.18 -26.65 21.05
N ALA A 933 -27.76 -27.10 19.86
CA ALA A 933 -28.20 -26.49 18.60
C ALA A 933 -29.74 -26.51 18.45
N LYS A 934 -30.35 -25.36 18.15
CA LYS A 934 -31.80 -25.22 17.96
C LYS A 934 -32.24 -25.64 16.55
N LYS A 935 -31.36 -25.54 15.56
CA LYS A 935 -31.54 -26.04 14.19
C LYS A 935 -30.28 -26.77 13.70
N GLN A 936 -30.47 -27.74 12.82
CA GLN A 936 -29.36 -28.36 12.09
C GLN A 936 -28.88 -27.46 10.95
N LEU A 937 -27.57 -27.49 10.69
CA LEU A 937 -26.98 -26.78 9.56
C LEU A 937 -27.41 -27.42 8.23
N PRO A 938 -27.82 -26.63 7.22
CA PRO A 938 -28.11 -27.14 5.88
C PRO A 938 -26.91 -27.87 5.26
N GLU A 939 -27.17 -28.95 4.54
CA GLU A 939 -26.10 -29.58 3.74
C GLU A 939 -25.86 -28.79 2.46
N VAL A 940 -24.60 -28.44 2.18
CA VAL A 940 -24.20 -27.74 0.96
C VAL A 940 -23.16 -28.55 0.20
N GLU A 941 -23.30 -28.71 -1.10
CA GLU A 941 -22.30 -29.41 -1.91
C GLU A 941 -21.20 -28.46 -2.37
N VAL A 942 -19.94 -28.86 -2.14
CA VAL A 942 -18.75 -28.16 -2.64
C VAL A 942 -17.85 -29.23 -3.26
N SER A 943 -17.51 -29.06 -4.54
CA SER A 943 -16.69 -30.03 -5.25
C SER A 943 -15.26 -30.08 -4.69
N GLN A 944 -14.58 -31.23 -4.82
CA GLN A 944 -13.18 -31.34 -4.40
C GLN A 944 -12.28 -30.37 -5.18
N GLU A 945 -12.56 -30.17 -6.47
CA GLU A 945 -11.83 -29.21 -7.30
C GLU A 945 -11.97 -27.77 -6.79
N SER A 946 -13.17 -27.37 -6.36
CA SER A 946 -13.41 -26.07 -5.73
C SER A 946 -12.63 -25.94 -4.41
N LEU A 947 -12.63 -26.97 -3.56
CA LEU A 947 -11.89 -26.97 -2.30
C LEU A 947 -10.38 -26.85 -2.52
N ASP A 948 -9.83 -27.58 -3.49
CA ASP A 948 -8.40 -27.55 -3.81
C ASP A 948 -7.98 -26.15 -4.29
N LEU A 949 -8.79 -25.51 -5.14
CA LEU A 949 -8.56 -24.14 -5.59
C LEU A 949 -8.61 -23.13 -4.44
N ILE A 950 -9.60 -23.24 -3.55
CA ILE A 950 -9.74 -22.36 -2.39
C ILE A 950 -8.54 -22.51 -1.44
N ASN A 951 -8.09 -23.75 -1.18
CA ASN A 951 -6.91 -24.02 -0.36
C ASN A 951 -5.60 -23.47 -0.97
N GLN A 952 -5.54 -23.33 -2.30
CA GLN A 952 -4.44 -22.68 -3.02
C GLN A 952 -4.55 -21.14 -3.03
N GLY A 953 -5.55 -20.57 -2.35
CA GLY A 953 -5.77 -19.13 -2.24
C GLY A 953 -6.65 -18.52 -3.35
N ALA A 954 -7.30 -19.34 -4.19
CA ALA A 954 -8.26 -18.85 -5.16
C ALA A 954 -9.51 -18.29 -4.47
N GLY A 955 -10.03 -17.15 -4.95
CA GLY A 955 -11.21 -16.49 -4.37
C GLY A 955 -10.90 -15.40 -3.34
N ALA A 956 -9.66 -15.26 -2.86
CA ALA A 956 -9.21 -14.09 -2.09
C ALA A 956 -9.03 -12.86 -3.01
N ARG A 957 -9.29 -11.64 -2.51
CA ARG A 957 -9.32 -10.38 -3.32
C ARG A 957 -8.03 -10.10 -4.14
N GLY A 958 -6.89 -10.68 -3.76
CA GLY A 958 -5.62 -10.57 -4.49
C GLY A 958 -5.43 -11.51 -5.69
N SER A 959 -6.29 -12.52 -5.88
CA SER A 959 -6.12 -13.53 -6.95
C SER A 959 -6.51 -13.03 -8.35
N ALA A 960 -7.35 -12.00 -8.46
CA ALA A 960 -7.85 -11.47 -9.73
C ALA A 960 -6.97 -10.35 -10.34
N ALA A 961 -5.91 -9.91 -9.66
CA ALA A 961 -5.07 -8.78 -10.07
C ALA A 961 -3.69 -9.18 -10.63
N LYS A 962 -3.39 -10.47 -10.76
CA LYS A 962 -2.18 -10.97 -11.43
C LYS A 962 -2.47 -11.52 -12.82
#